data_AF-A0A6A6V2M7-F1
#
_entry.id   AF-A0A6A6V2M7-F1
#
_cell.length_a   1.000
_cell.length_b   1.000
_cell.length_c   1.000
_cell.angle_alpha   90.00
_cell.angle_beta   90.00
_cell.angle_gamma   90.00
#
_symmetry.space_group_name_H-M   'P 1'
#
loop_
_entity.id
_entity.type
_entity.pdbx_description
1 polymer ?
#
loop_
_entity_poly.entity_id
_entity_poly.type
_entity_poly.pdbx_seq_one_letter_code
_entity_poly.pdbx_strand_id
1 'polypeptide(L)'
;MDQIATLSIESSSDARKQGNEHFKRNEFQEALKAYTRAAELDPEDYRPLWNLSAVYYELADYSKAIKFAQEARKHVLTEEHDVLDKIVLRLSKARLLLKDYSRPTVRAISQMSESVDSSQLLAALHVGKSTKEVDNLNWKAQKRTVWSLPPYKPMPDPILEYFTVGNDTAFSLLDPLLDRHSADDGHLSFLFAGIGDARHLFQTFITTANAEKVVYKHIRPCERHYHFTINDVKPEVLARDLMFFLLLEELESEIISSEEDCIKLTGKGEITLTTLFYTYIAPIMPPTIFDHLQRTIALAMQCLQGTVALPSWVKIYDRDINAIMAALRSWQSEVLKVYSTRDFVCHTRSRLHEHNLTYALGLADPTPKGCEAEYKMYVTMPTLLAPGSVLCPDLRQVLDMRTDTDEGTLQAVKMLEDLWKPNVTQLDLGFTRNRGKGSLGGIGEDPRYLASRLFELSDVSPPKNPKKMYDYVEKFFVAVSKSLASIKGRVVVEWDSVGELLIKYIYVLPMLKDKPSSFACSTVLKSTTSFSSVSHFLNEYTCLATESLSEKVFLAKATPLRKLPQTYCYHWDQLLERRRPGTVPQDIPFLYWQYYGLQPLTDTDPGLCSREDLKTWLHTLFMKIAFPMHRTTAAGHLFLIWSPLNFTIFFRLLETLYERGYPAHWLADVLSTILNNEVTTTGRPPCSCPLSLEETTERKVAQRMDLSPYMLEFRCLTVMWLPALPFGLPVLNPLFARMKIRRYEIAFRDLDWQGGKYVPVLSVLLGKRSEGSAFKANYSVVTTWKWDVKQHTGSFWLDEDSVEKMVDEGWSAAIFRDDNWKVCSKAVELKGGLKGKETWAVMEESSG
;
A
#
# COMPACT_ATOMS: atom_id res chain seq x y z
N MET A 1 -21.52 -57.12 -55.66
CA MET A 1 -21.97 -55.92 -54.92
C MET A 1 -20.76 -55.43 -54.15
N ASP A 2 -19.94 -54.61 -54.81
CA ASP A 2 -18.77 -53.98 -54.20
C ASP A 2 -19.21 -52.68 -53.52
N GLN A 3 -19.02 -52.59 -52.21
CA GLN A 3 -19.01 -51.32 -51.49
C GLN A 3 -17.59 -50.74 -51.55
N ILE A 4 -17.32 -49.90 -52.55
CA ILE A 4 -16.16 -49.02 -52.52
C ILE A 4 -16.51 -47.88 -51.56
N ALA A 5 -15.91 -47.89 -50.37
CA ALA A 5 -15.88 -46.74 -49.49
C ALA A 5 -15.08 -45.62 -50.18
N THR A 6 -15.77 -44.60 -50.68
CA THR A 6 -15.16 -43.35 -51.14
C THR A 6 -14.46 -42.68 -49.96
N LEU A 7 -13.14 -42.83 -49.88
CA LEU A 7 -12.25 -41.98 -49.10
C LEU A 7 -12.38 -40.55 -49.64
N SER A 8 -13.13 -39.70 -48.93
CA SER A 8 -13.16 -38.26 -49.17
C SER A 8 -11.75 -37.70 -48.93
N ILE A 9 -11.04 -37.33 -49.99
CA ILE A 9 -9.77 -36.61 -49.87
C ILE A 9 -10.09 -35.23 -49.27
N GLU A 10 -9.66 -34.99 -48.03
CA GLU A 10 -9.84 -33.70 -47.36
C GLU A 10 -9.17 -32.59 -48.18
N SER A 11 -9.95 -31.59 -48.61
CA SER A 11 -9.43 -30.43 -49.32
C SER A 11 -8.90 -29.35 -48.35
N SER A 12 -7.95 -28.51 -48.79
CA SER A 12 -7.49 -27.35 -48.00
C SER A 12 -8.65 -26.46 -47.54
N SER A 13 -9.66 -26.29 -48.39
CA SER A 13 -10.87 -25.55 -48.06
C SER A 13 -11.68 -26.18 -46.92
N ASP A 14 -11.76 -27.52 -46.87
CA ASP A 14 -12.50 -28.23 -45.83
C ASP A 14 -11.77 -28.18 -44.49
N ALA A 15 -10.46 -28.40 -44.48
CA ALA A 15 -9.61 -28.23 -43.30
C ALA A 15 -9.69 -26.78 -42.76
N ARG A 16 -9.68 -25.77 -43.64
CA ARG A 16 -9.84 -24.37 -43.24
C ARG A 16 -11.23 -24.07 -42.67
N LYS A 17 -12.31 -24.68 -43.20
CA LYS A 17 -13.66 -24.52 -42.64
C LYS A 17 -13.74 -25.12 -41.24
N GLN A 18 -13.17 -26.30 -41.01
CA GLN A 18 -13.07 -26.89 -39.66
C GLN A 18 -12.31 -25.96 -38.71
N GLY A 19 -11.17 -25.41 -39.16
CA GLY A 19 -10.42 -24.43 -38.37
C GLY A 19 -11.24 -23.18 -38.01
N ASN A 20 -12.07 -22.67 -38.93
CA ASN A 20 -12.97 -21.54 -38.66
C ASN A 20 -14.04 -21.88 -37.62
N GLU A 21 -14.55 -23.12 -37.61
CA GLU A 21 -15.52 -23.57 -36.60
C GLU A 21 -14.87 -23.67 -35.21
N HIS A 22 -13.70 -24.30 -35.12
CA HIS A 22 -12.92 -24.36 -33.88
C HIS A 22 -12.55 -22.96 -33.38
N PHE A 23 -12.12 -22.07 -34.27
CA PHE A 23 -11.79 -20.69 -33.93
C PHE A 23 -12.99 -19.93 -33.34
N LYS A 24 -14.18 -20.07 -33.94
CA LYS A 24 -15.42 -19.45 -33.43
C LYS A 24 -15.83 -19.98 -32.05
N ARG A 25 -15.42 -21.20 -31.70
CA ARG A 25 -15.63 -21.82 -30.39
C ARG A 25 -14.50 -21.53 -29.39
N ASN A 26 -13.49 -20.73 -29.77
CA ASN A 26 -12.27 -20.47 -29.01
C ASN A 26 -11.42 -21.74 -28.73
N GLU A 27 -11.60 -22.80 -29.54
CA GLU A 27 -10.83 -24.05 -29.48
C GLU A 27 -9.50 -23.87 -30.23
N PHE A 28 -8.65 -22.98 -29.73
CA PHE A 28 -7.49 -22.49 -30.48
C PHE A 28 -6.48 -23.59 -30.84
N GLN A 29 -6.29 -24.61 -30.01
CA GLN A 29 -5.38 -25.72 -30.32
C GLN A 29 -5.87 -26.57 -31.50
N GLU A 30 -7.18 -26.86 -31.56
CA GLU A 30 -7.77 -27.59 -32.69
C GLU A 30 -7.81 -26.70 -33.95
N ALA A 31 -8.07 -25.40 -33.79
CA ALA A 31 -7.96 -24.43 -34.89
C ALA A 31 -6.54 -24.38 -35.46
N LEU A 32 -5.50 -24.39 -34.62
CA LEU A 32 -4.10 -24.44 -35.06
C LEU A 32 -3.82 -25.70 -35.88
N LYS A 33 -4.27 -26.88 -35.43
CA LYS A 33 -4.10 -28.15 -36.17
C LYS A 33 -4.77 -28.08 -37.54
N ALA A 34 -6.04 -27.66 -37.59
CA ALA A 34 -6.82 -27.59 -38.82
C ALA A 34 -6.25 -26.56 -39.82
N TYR A 35 -5.84 -25.38 -39.37
CA TYR A 35 -5.23 -24.39 -40.26
C TYR A 35 -3.82 -24.76 -40.70
N THR A 36 -3.03 -25.42 -39.85
CA THR A 36 -1.70 -25.95 -40.25
C THR A 36 -1.88 -26.98 -41.35
N ARG A 37 -2.85 -27.90 -41.19
CA ARG A 37 -3.20 -28.89 -42.22
C ARG A 37 -3.65 -28.23 -43.52
N ALA A 38 -4.47 -27.19 -43.45
CA ALA A 38 -4.91 -26.44 -44.64
C ALA A 38 -3.73 -25.76 -45.36
N ALA A 39 -2.76 -25.21 -44.62
CA ALA A 39 -1.55 -24.61 -45.19
C ALA A 39 -0.60 -25.64 -45.83
N GLU A 40 -0.56 -26.88 -45.32
CA GLU A 40 0.19 -27.98 -45.93
C GLU A 40 -0.45 -28.49 -47.21
N LEU A 41 -1.79 -28.52 -47.26
CA LEU A 41 -2.57 -28.98 -48.41
C LEU A 41 -2.55 -28.00 -49.59
N ASP A 42 -2.41 -26.70 -49.32
CA ASP A 42 -2.29 -25.64 -50.32
C ASP A 42 -1.30 -24.56 -49.85
N PRO A 43 0.01 -24.71 -50.12
CA PRO A 43 1.04 -23.78 -49.65
C PRO A 43 0.98 -22.36 -50.23
N GLU A 44 0.32 -22.18 -51.38
CA GLU A 44 0.18 -20.88 -52.05
C GLU A 44 -1.07 -20.12 -51.55
N ASP A 45 -1.98 -20.77 -50.83
CA ASP A 45 -3.13 -20.10 -50.24
C ASP A 45 -2.72 -19.29 -49.01
N TYR A 46 -2.83 -17.96 -49.09
CA TYR A 46 -2.56 -17.06 -47.96
C TYR A 46 -3.58 -17.21 -46.82
N ARG A 47 -4.78 -17.72 -47.05
CA ARG A 47 -5.91 -17.69 -46.08
C ARG A 47 -5.63 -18.56 -44.84
N PRO A 48 -5.15 -19.81 -44.96
CA PRO A 48 -4.69 -20.58 -43.80
C PRO A 48 -3.59 -19.88 -42.99
N LEU A 49 -2.60 -19.27 -43.64
CA LEU A 49 -1.51 -18.55 -42.98
C LEU A 49 -2.02 -17.29 -42.25
N TRP A 50 -2.92 -16.54 -42.87
CA TRP A 50 -3.57 -15.39 -42.24
C TRP A 50 -4.45 -15.84 -41.06
N ASN A 51 -5.14 -16.97 -41.16
CA ASN A 51 -5.91 -17.53 -40.06
C ASN A 51 -5.00 -18.01 -38.90
N LEU A 52 -3.88 -18.67 -39.18
CA LEU A 52 -2.86 -19.00 -38.17
C LEU A 52 -2.37 -17.75 -37.44
N SER A 53 -2.13 -16.65 -38.16
CA SER A 53 -1.77 -15.38 -37.53
C SER A 53 -2.84 -14.85 -36.58
N ALA A 54 -4.13 -15.09 -36.88
CA ALA A 54 -5.24 -14.72 -36.00
C ALA A 54 -5.24 -15.58 -34.73
N VAL A 55 -5.06 -16.90 -34.86
CA VAL A 55 -5.03 -17.80 -33.70
C VAL A 55 -3.87 -17.47 -32.76
N TYR A 56 -2.66 -17.27 -33.30
CA TYR A 56 -1.51 -16.89 -32.48
C TYR A 56 -1.67 -15.51 -31.83
N TYR A 57 -2.38 -14.58 -32.47
CA TYR A 57 -2.71 -13.28 -31.88
C TYR A 57 -3.63 -13.43 -30.66
N GLU A 58 -4.70 -14.25 -30.76
CA GLU A 58 -5.61 -14.54 -29.64
C GLU A 58 -4.90 -15.30 -28.50
N LEU A 59 -3.93 -16.16 -28.82
CA LEU A 59 -3.08 -16.85 -27.85
C LEU A 59 -1.98 -15.95 -27.23
N ALA A 60 -1.95 -14.66 -27.57
CA ALA A 60 -0.91 -13.70 -27.17
C ALA A 60 0.53 -14.06 -27.60
N ASP A 61 0.70 -15.01 -28.52
CA ASP A 61 1.99 -15.30 -29.17
C ASP A 61 2.18 -14.37 -30.38
N TYR A 62 2.42 -13.09 -30.07
CA TYR A 62 2.54 -12.04 -31.07
C TYR A 62 3.71 -12.28 -32.04
N SER A 63 4.78 -12.93 -31.59
CA SER A 63 5.93 -13.29 -32.42
C SER A 63 5.54 -14.27 -33.53
N LYS A 64 4.78 -15.33 -33.22
CA LYS A 64 4.25 -16.23 -34.25
C LYS A 64 3.17 -15.55 -35.09
N ALA A 65 2.32 -14.72 -34.49
CA ALA A 65 1.32 -13.95 -35.24
C ALA A 65 1.98 -13.07 -36.32
N ILE A 66 3.08 -12.38 -35.97
CA ILE A 66 3.89 -11.60 -36.91
C ILE A 66 4.48 -12.48 -38.02
N LYS A 67 5.08 -13.61 -37.66
CA LYS A 67 5.67 -14.55 -38.63
C LYS A 67 4.64 -15.01 -39.67
N PHE A 68 3.50 -15.51 -39.23
CA PHE A 68 2.47 -16.02 -40.14
C PHE A 68 1.78 -14.92 -40.94
N ALA A 69 1.59 -13.73 -40.37
CA ALA A 69 1.06 -12.58 -41.12
C ALA A 69 2.05 -12.10 -42.21
N GLN A 70 3.36 -12.11 -41.93
CA GLN A 70 4.38 -11.81 -42.93
C GLN A 70 4.43 -12.86 -44.03
N GLU A 71 4.26 -14.14 -43.69
CA GLU A 71 4.22 -15.21 -44.68
C GLU A 71 2.98 -15.09 -45.56
N ALA A 72 1.79 -14.93 -44.96
CA ALA A 72 0.55 -14.70 -45.70
C ALA A 72 0.67 -13.52 -46.68
N ARG A 73 1.28 -12.41 -46.25
CA ARG A 73 1.49 -11.22 -47.09
C ARG A 73 2.31 -11.51 -48.37
N LYS A 74 3.23 -12.49 -48.37
CA LYS A 74 4.04 -12.83 -49.56
C LYS A 74 3.22 -13.49 -50.67
N HIS A 75 2.14 -14.17 -50.30
CA HIS A 75 1.29 -14.96 -51.19
C HIS A 75 0.05 -14.18 -51.69
N VAL A 76 -0.14 -12.93 -51.23
CA VAL A 76 -1.24 -12.07 -51.70
C VAL A 76 -0.80 -11.27 -52.92
N LEU A 77 -1.65 -11.27 -53.95
CA LEU A 77 -1.43 -10.48 -55.16
C LEU A 77 -1.44 -8.98 -54.82
N THR A 78 -0.53 -8.21 -55.43
CA THR A 78 -0.34 -6.78 -55.13
C THR A 78 -1.57 -5.91 -55.40
N GLU A 79 -2.51 -6.40 -56.19
CA GLU A 79 -3.76 -5.71 -56.57
C GLU A 79 -4.88 -5.91 -55.52
N GLU A 80 -4.76 -6.88 -54.60
CA GLU A 80 -5.74 -7.13 -53.53
C GLU A 80 -5.51 -6.20 -52.32
N HIS A 81 -5.60 -4.89 -52.54
CA HIS A 81 -5.29 -3.87 -51.53
C HIS A 81 -6.05 -4.05 -50.20
N ASP A 82 -7.34 -4.37 -50.24
CA ASP A 82 -8.15 -4.60 -49.02
C ASP A 82 -7.67 -5.78 -48.17
N VAL A 83 -7.17 -6.84 -48.82
CA VAL A 83 -6.66 -8.04 -48.15
C VAL A 83 -5.30 -7.74 -47.55
N LEU A 84 -4.43 -7.08 -48.30
CA LEU A 84 -3.13 -6.60 -47.82
C LEU A 84 -3.29 -5.71 -46.59
N ASP A 85 -4.23 -4.77 -46.61
CA ASP A 85 -4.49 -3.87 -45.48
C ASP A 85 -4.96 -4.63 -44.24
N LYS A 86 -5.81 -5.65 -44.38
CA LYS A 86 -6.23 -6.51 -43.24
C LYS A 86 -5.08 -7.32 -42.65
N ILE A 87 -4.17 -7.83 -43.50
CA ILE A 87 -2.97 -8.55 -43.04
C ILE A 87 -2.02 -7.58 -42.34
N VAL A 88 -1.76 -6.42 -42.96
CA VAL A 88 -0.88 -5.38 -42.41
C VAL A 88 -1.44 -4.81 -41.11
N LEU A 89 -2.76 -4.68 -40.98
CA LEU A 89 -3.43 -4.26 -39.75
C LEU A 89 -3.07 -5.20 -38.60
N ARG A 90 -3.29 -6.52 -38.73
CA ARG A 90 -2.96 -7.48 -37.66
C ARG A 90 -1.46 -7.51 -37.37
N LEU A 91 -0.63 -7.52 -38.41
CA LEU A 91 0.83 -7.46 -38.30
C LEU A 91 1.29 -6.23 -37.50
N SER A 92 0.71 -5.07 -37.80
CA SER A 92 1.05 -3.80 -37.14
C SER A 92 0.54 -3.77 -35.71
N LYS A 93 -0.68 -4.24 -35.44
CA LYS A 93 -1.19 -4.37 -34.06
C LYS A 93 -0.29 -5.26 -33.20
N ALA A 94 0.11 -6.43 -33.72
CA ALA A 94 1.02 -7.35 -33.02
C ALA A 94 2.40 -6.71 -32.74
N ARG A 95 2.98 -6.01 -33.71
CA ARG A 95 4.25 -5.27 -33.53
C ARG A 95 4.14 -4.16 -32.50
N LEU A 96 3.07 -3.36 -32.55
CA LEU A 96 2.87 -2.26 -31.61
C LEU A 96 2.64 -2.77 -30.18
N LEU A 97 1.95 -3.89 -30.00
CA LEU A 97 1.81 -4.55 -28.69
C LEU A 97 3.17 -4.96 -28.12
N LEU A 98 4.09 -5.44 -28.96
CA LEU A 98 5.49 -5.74 -28.61
C LEU A 98 6.40 -4.51 -28.54
N LYS A 99 5.84 -3.28 -28.65
CA LYS A 99 6.61 -2.03 -28.70
C LYS A 99 7.70 -2.01 -29.82
N ASP A 100 7.42 -2.70 -30.93
CA ASP A 100 8.24 -2.70 -32.14
C ASP A 100 7.88 -1.52 -33.04
N TYR A 101 8.56 -0.39 -32.82
CA TYR A 101 8.45 0.83 -33.63
C TYR A 101 9.53 0.93 -34.73
N SER A 102 10.08 -0.21 -35.17
CA SER A 102 11.17 -0.27 -36.14
C SER A 102 10.78 0.25 -37.54
N ARG A 103 11.79 0.56 -38.37
CA ARG A 103 11.57 1.01 -39.75
C ARG A 103 10.66 0.07 -40.57
N PRO A 104 10.77 -1.27 -40.47
CA PRO A 104 9.82 -2.19 -41.10
C PRO A 104 8.36 -2.00 -40.67
N THR A 105 8.10 -1.72 -39.38
CA THR A 105 6.75 -1.43 -38.88
C THR A 105 6.22 -0.15 -39.48
N VAL A 106 7.02 0.91 -39.44
CA VAL A 106 6.69 2.24 -40.02
C VAL A 106 6.31 2.10 -41.49
N ARG A 107 7.15 1.39 -42.26
CA ARG A 107 6.95 1.19 -43.69
C ARG A 107 5.67 0.40 -43.97
N ALA A 108 5.39 -0.63 -43.18
CA ALA A 108 4.18 -1.43 -43.35
C ALA A 108 2.91 -0.57 -43.14
N ILE A 109 2.85 0.20 -42.05
CA ILE A 109 1.68 1.06 -41.76
C ILE A 109 1.52 2.16 -42.81
N SER A 110 2.63 2.78 -43.23
CA SER A 110 2.59 3.90 -44.21
C SER A 110 2.17 3.45 -45.62
N GLN A 111 2.17 2.15 -45.91
CA GLN A 111 1.75 1.57 -47.18
C GLN A 111 0.27 1.18 -47.19
N MET A 112 -0.43 1.29 -46.05
CA MET A 112 -1.86 0.98 -45.97
C MET A 112 -2.69 2.06 -46.66
N SER A 113 -3.88 1.69 -47.13
CA SER A 113 -4.87 2.67 -47.60
C SER A 113 -5.33 3.56 -46.46
N GLU A 114 -5.60 4.83 -46.76
CA GLU A 114 -6.07 5.81 -45.78
C GLU A 114 -7.39 5.36 -45.16
N SER A 115 -7.38 5.25 -43.83
CA SER A 115 -8.46 4.66 -43.04
C SER A 115 -8.33 5.10 -41.58
N VAL A 116 -9.39 4.93 -40.80
CA VAL A 116 -9.36 5.16 -39.35
C VAL A 116 -8.30 4.27 -38.68
N ASP A 117 -8.23 3.00 -39.08
CA ASP A 117 -7.23 2.05 -38.59
C ASP A 117 -5.79 2.52 -38.90
N SER A 118 -5.49 2.90 -40.15
CA SER A 118 -4.15 3.40 -40.51
C SER A 118 -3.77 4.66 -39.72
N SER A 119 -4.71 5.58 -39.52
CA SER A 119 -4.50 6.81 -38.73
C SER A 119 -4.22 6.50 -37.26
N GLN A 120 -4.95 5.54 -36.68
CA GLN A 120 -4.74 5.10 -35.29
C GLN A 120 -3.39 4.40 -35.12
N LEU A 121 -2.98 3.55 -36.08
CA LEU A 121 -1.68 2.89 -36.07
C LEU A 121 -0.53 3.89 -36.21
N LEU A 122 -0.68 4.92 -37.05
CA LEU A 122 0.31 6.00 -37.20
C LEU A 122 0.44 6.84 -35.93
N ALA A 123 -0.67 7.13 -35.26
CA ALA A 123 -0.68 7.83 -33.97
C ALA A 123 0.03 7.00 -32.89
N ALA A 124 -0.31 5.71 -32.78
CA ALA A 124 0.33 4.76 -31.88
C ALA A 124 1.85 4.66 -32.12
N LEU A 125 2.26 4.63 -33.38
CA LEU A 125 3.66 4.61 -33.78
C LEU A 125 4.38 5.91 -33.41
N HIS A 126 3.75 7.07 -33.61
CA HIS A 126 4.34 8.36 -33.25
C HIS A 126 4.57 8.47 -31.74
N VAL A 127 3.52 8.22 -30.94
CA VAL A 127 3.61 8.26 -29.47
C VAL A 127 4.62 7.22 -28.98
N GLY A 128 4.53 5.98 -29.47
CA GLY A 128 5.45 4.90 -29.10
C GLY A 128 6.92 5.19 -29.39
N LYS A 129 7.23 5.83 -30.52
CA LYS A 129 8.60 6.28 -30.84
C LYS A 129 9.09 7.37 -29.90
N SER A 130 8.26 8.40 -29.67
CA SER A 130 8.61 9.49 -28.75
C SER A 130 8.92 8.96 -27.35
N THR A 131 8.21 7.91 -26.91
CA THR A 131 8.48 7.25 -25.63
C THR A 131 9.75 6.39 -25.65
N LYS A 132 10.03 5.68 -26.76
CA LYS A 132 11.19 4.76 -26.86
C LYS A 132 12.53 5.46 -27.06
N GLU A 133 12.55 6.59 -27.77
CA GLU A 133 13.77 7.42 -27.90
C GLU A 133 14.20 7.97 -26.55
N VAL A 134 13.22 8.28 -25.71
CA VAL A 134 13.40 8.74 -24.34
C VAL A 134 13.83 7.60 -23.39
N ASP A 135 13.34 6.37 -23.60
CA ASP A 135 13.78 5.17 -22.84
C ASP A 135 15.30 4.95 -22.95
N ASN A 136 15.90 5.25 -24.10
CA ASN A 136 17.34 5.06 -24.31
C ASN A 136 18.22 6.14 -23.65
N LEU A 137 17.68 7.34 -23.37
CA LEU A 137 18.46 8.48 -22.89
C LEU A 137 18.27 8.76 -21.39
N ASN A 138 17.09 8.46 -20.80
CA ASN A 138 16.80 8.85 -19.41
C ASN A 138 15.74 7.99 -18.69
N TRP A 139 15.53 6.73 -19.11
CA TRP A 139 14.49 5.84 -18.56
C TRP A 139 14.48 5.77 -17.03
N LYS A 140 15.64 5.71 -16.37
CA LYS A 140 15.71 5.63 -14.90
C LYS A 140 15.07 6.86 -14.22
N ALA A 141 15.27 8.07 -14.75
CA ALA A 141 14.67 9.27 -14.19
C ALA A 141 13.16 9.32 -14.43
N GLN A 142 12.72 8.97 -15.63
CA GLN A 142 11.30 8.98 -15.97
C GLN A 142 10.51 7.91 -15.21
N LYS A 143 11.07 6.69 -15.12
CA LYS A 143 10.52 5.64 -14.27
C LYS A 143 10.38 6.17 -12.84
N ARG A 144 11.40 6.83 -12.27
CA ARG A 144 11.27 7.46 -10.94
C ARG A 144 10.14 8.48 -10.87
N THR A 145 9.96 9.34 -11.89
CA THR A 145 8.90 10.36 -11.88
C THR A 145 7.51 9.75 -11.95
N VAL A 146 7.24 8.85 -12.91
CA VAL A 146 5.93 8.17 -13.04
C VAL A 146 5.62 7.37 -11.76
N TRP A 147 6.61 6.68 -11.22
CA TRP A 147 6.44 5.86 -10.02
C TRP A 147 6.32 6.70 -8.73
N SER A 148 6.75 7.98 -8.77
CA SER A 148 6.56 8.96 -7.69
C SER A 148 5.20 9.67 -7.70
N LEU A 149 4.37 9.43 -8.73
CA LEU A 149 3.01 9.96 -8.75
C LEU A 149 2.21 9.32 -7.60
N PRO A 150 1.42 10.13 -6.86
CA PRO A 150 0.71 9.62 -5.69
C PRO A 150 -0.36 8.60 -6.13
N PRO A 151 -0.48 7.43 -5.46
CA PRO A 151 -1.55 6.47 -5.71
C PRO A 151 -2.90 6.88 -5.09
N TYR A 152 -2.88 7.87 -4.20
CA TYR A 152 -4.03 8.38 -3.48
C TYR A 152 -4.29 9.85 -3.83
N LYS A 153 -5.55 10.22 -3.88
CA LYS A 153 -6.03 11.59 -3.86
C LYS A 153 -5.63 12.25 -2.53
N PRO A 154 -5.19 13.51 -2.52
CA PRO A 154 -4.73 14.20 -1.32
C PRO A 154 -5.87 14.53 -0.36
N MET A 155 -5.48 14.90 0.86
CA MET A 155 -6.37 15.23 1.97
C MET A 155 -6.00 16.60 2.56
N PRO A 156 -6.95 17.32 3.20
CA PRO A 156 -6.69 18.60 3.85
C PRO A 156 -5.61 18.54 4.94
N ASP A 157 -5.63 17.48 5.76
CA ASP A 157 -4.65 17.22 6.82
C ASP A 157 -3.97 15.87 6.53
N PRO A 158 -2.86 15.86 5.77
CA PRO A 158 -2.09 14.66 5.51
C PRO A 158 -1.27 14.24 6.73
N ILE A 159 -1.28 15.01 7.83
CA ILE A 159 -0.56 14.62 9.03
C ILE A 159 -1.35 13.50 9.70
N LEU A 160 -0.88 12.28 9.46
CA LEU A 160 -1.44 11.06 10.04
C LEU A 160 -1.30 11.08 11.56
N GLU A 161 -2.05 10.23 12.25
CA GLU A 161 -1.98 10.13 13.71
C GLU A 161 -0.69 9.42 14.13
N TYR A 162 -0.07 9.88 15.22
CA TYR A 162 1.11 9.26 15.81
C TYR A 162 0.68 8.37 16.99
N PHE A 163 0.64 7.05 16.76
CA PHE A 163 0.36 6.06 17.80
C PHE A 163 1.67 5.60 18.43
N THR A 164 1.80 5.83 19.73
CA THR A 164 3.00 5.53 20.51
C THR A 164 2.96 4.11 21.07
N VAL A 165 1.78 3.53 21.25
CA VAL A 165 1.64 2.18 21.80
C VAL A 165 0.59 1.46 20.96
N GLY A 166 0.96 0.32 20.39
CA GLY A 166 0.05 -0.55 19.63
C GLY A 166 -1.14 -1.02 20.48
N ASN A 167 -2.29 -1.25 19.85
CA ASN A 167 -3.54 -1.65 20.52
C ASN A 167 -3.77 -3.17 20.54
N ASP A 168 -2.85 -3.94 19.97
CA ASP A 168 -2.88 -5.38 19.75
C ASP A 168 -1.79 -6.10 20.56
N THR A 169 -1.91 -7.41 20.72
CA THR A 169 -0.95 -8.19 21.51
C THR A 169 0.30 -8.53 20.70
N ALA A 170 1.48 -8.43 21.31
CA ALA A 170 2.76 -8.80 20.72
C ALA A 170 2.70 -10.23 20.16
N PHE A 171 3.06 -10.37 18.89
CA PHE A 171 2.90 -11.60 18.12
C PHE A 171 4.07 -11.77 17.16
N SER A 172 4.56 -13.00 16.99
CA SER A 172 5.68 -13.32 16.11
C SER A 172 5.21 -13.52 14.66
N LEU A 173 5.90 -12.93 13.69
CA LEU A 173 5.70 -13.28 12.28
C LEU A 173 6.37 -14.61 11.89
N LEU A 174 7.27 -15.14 12.72
CA LEU A 174 7.81 -16.49 12.55
C LEU A 174 6.78 -17.51 13.05
N ASP A 175 6.23 -18.28 12.13
CA ASP A 175 5.33 -19.40 12.39
C ASP A 175 6.06 -20.75 12.17
N PRO A 176 5.93 -21.73 13.09
CA PRO A 176 6.60 -23.04 12.99
C PRO A 176 6.24 -23.88 11.74
N LEU A 177 5.13 -23.61 11.05
CA LEU A 177 4.81 -24.22 9.76
C LEU A 177 5.45 -23.49 8.58
N LEU A 178 5.54 -22.16 8.63
CA LEU A 178 6.29 -21.39 7.63
C LEU A 178 7.74 -21.85 7.57
N ASP A 179 8.33 -22.04 8.74
CA ASP A 179 9.67 -22.58 8.86
C ASP A 179 9.76 -23.99 8.23
N ARG A 180 8.82 -24.88 8.55
CA ARG A 180 8.79 -26.26 7.98
C ARG A 180 8.66 -26.30 6.45
N HIS A 181 7.94 -25.37 5.83
CA HIS A 181 7.69 -25.34 4.39
C HIS A 181 8.60 -24.38 3.60
N SER A 182 9.43 -23.60 4.29
CA SER A 182 10.43 -22.75 3.66
C SER A 182 11.56 -23.58 3.03
N ALA A 183 12.01 -23.12 1.86
CA ALA A 183 13.11 -23.73 1.12
C ALA A 183 14.38 -23.78 1.98
N ASP A 184 15.22 -24.79 1.78
CA ASP A 184 16.53 -24.93 2.45
C ASP A 184 17.58 -23.91 1.95
N ASP A 185 17.17 -22.79 1.34
CA ASP A 185 18.09 -21.75 0.85
C ASP A 185 18.70 -20.90 1.98
N GLY A 186 18.36 -21.18 3.23
CA GLY A 186 18.98 -20.61 4.41
C GLY A 186 18.60 -19.15 4.69
N HIS A 187 17.65 -18.55 3.97
CA HIS A 187 17.24 -17.16 4.15
C HIS A 187 15.75 -17.01 4.43
N LEU A 188 15.39 -16.32 5.52
CA LEU A 188 14.03 -15.90 5.83
C LEU A 188 13.93 -14.38 5.80
N SER A 189 12.85 -13.83 5.25
CA SER A 189 12.62 -12.39 5.19
C SER A 189 11.24 -12.02 5.73
N PHE A 190 11.16 -10.94 6.50
CA PHE A 190 9.95 -10.46 7.16
C PHE A 190 9.76 -8.98 6.84
N LEU A 191 8.52 -8.58 6.54
CA LEU A 191 8.11 -7.19 6.39
C LEU A 191 7.07 -6.84 7.45
N PHE A 192 7.38 -5.85 8.28
CA PHE A 192 6.47 -5.19 9.20
C PHE A 192 6.03 -3.85 8.60
N ALA A 193 4.83 -3.83 8.01
CA ALA A 193 4.24 -2.61 7.47
C ALA A 193 3.28 -1.99 8.50
N GLY A 194 3.73 -0.91 9.17
CA GLY A 194 3.11 -0.35 10.37
C GLY A 194 3.73 -0.93 11.63
N ILE A 195 5.04 -0.72 11.82
CA ILE A 195 5.82 -1.33 12.91
C ILE A 195 5.38 -0.87 14.31
N GLY A 196 4.83 0.35 14.43
CA GLY A 196 4.29 0.86 15.69
C GLY A 196 5.37 1.01 16.77
N ASP A 197 5.29 0.24 17.86
CA ASP A 197 6.29 0.25 18.94
C ASP A 197 7.23 -0.97 18.90
N ALA A 198 7.34 -1.59 17.72
CA ALA A 198 8.17 -2.74 17.43
C ALA A 198 7.88 -4.01 18.25
N ARG A 199 6.79 -4.08 19.04
CA ARG A 199 6.47 -5.25 19.89
C ARG A 199 6.42 -6.56 19.10
N HIS A 200 5.91 -6.53 17.87
CA HIS A 200 5.82 -7.72 17.01
C HIS A 200 7.18 -8.14 16.48
N LEU A 201 8.05 -7.18 16.15
CA LEU A 201 9.44 -7.46 15.78
C LEU A 201 10.19 -8.08 16.95
N PHE A 202 10.04 -7.49 18.15
CA PHE A 202 10.63 -8.00 19.39
C PHE A 202 10.16 -9.42 19.71
N GLN A 203 8.86 -9.69 19.58
CA GLN A 203 8.31 -11.04 19.75
C GLN A 203 8.88 -12.00 18.69
N THR A 204 9.02 -11.55 17.44
CA THR A 204 9.61 -12.36 16.37
C THR A 204 11.07 -12.69 16.64
N PHE A 205 11.86 -11.76 17.20
CA PHE A 205 13.23 -12.06 17.64
C PHE A 205 13.26 -13.16 18.70
N ILE A 206 12.38 -13.08 19.70
CA ILE A 206 12.27 -14.08 20.77
C ILE A 206 11.92 -15.46 20.19
N THR A 207 10.85 -15.53 19.40
CA THR A 207 10.39 -16.78 18.78
C THR A 207 11.47 -17.39 17.89
N THR A 208 12.19 -16.57 17.12
CA THR A 208 13.30 -17.02 16.26
C THR A 208 14.43 -17.63 17.07
N ALA A 209 14.90 -16.93 18.11
CA ALA A 209 15.98 -17.42 18.97
C ALA A 209 15.58 -18.71 19.71
N ASN A 210 14.33 -18.82 20.15
CA ASN A 210 13.82 -20.02 20.81
C ASN A 210 13.68 -21.20 19.83
N ALA A 211 13.19 -20.95 18.61
CA ALA A 211 13.11 -21.96 17.58
C ALA A 211 14.49 -22.56 17.27
N GLU A 212 15.53 -21.73 17.07
CA GLU A 212 16.92 -22.18 16.86
C GLU A 212 17.45 -23.06 17.98
N LYS A 213 17.10 -22.76 19.23
CA LYS A 213 17.53 -23.56 20.40
C LYS A 213 16.86 -24.94 20.47
N VAL A 214 15.59 -25.05 20.09
CA VAL A 214 14.74 -26.23 20.35
C VAL A 214 14.51 -27.08 19.10
N VAL A 215 14.04 -26.46 18.02
CA VAL A 215 13.56 -27.13 16.79
C VAL A 215 14.71 -27.47 15.85
N TYR A 216 15.61 -26.53 15.58
CA TYR A 216 16.64 -26.70 14.56
C TYR A 216 17.76 -27.67 14.98
N LYS A 217 18.10 -27.76 16.27
CA LYS A 217 19.08 -28.75 16.77
C LYS A 217 18.74 -30.21 16.45
N HIS A 218 17.48 -30.54 16.17
CA HIS A 218 17.03 -31.92 15.97
C HIS A 218 16.53 -32.22 14.55
N ILE A 219 16.17 -31.21 13.75
CA ILE A 219 15.50 -31.39 12.44
C ILE A 219 16.27 -30.74 11.27
N ARG A 220 16.98 -29.61 11.48
CA ARG A 220 17.71 -28.89 10.42
C ARG A 220 19.04 -28.33 10.96
N PRO A 221 20.21 -28.88 10.56
CA PRO A 221 21.49 -28.60 11.21
C PRO A 221 22.17 -27.26 10.84
N CYS A 222 21.50 -26.33 10.13
CA CYS A 222 22.10 -25.07 9.68
C CYS A 222 21.38 -23.82 10.20
N GLU A 223 22.17 -22.86 10.68
CA GLU A 223 21.74 -21.50 11.04
C GLU A 223 21.25 -20.73 9.80
N ARG A 224 20.20 -19.92 9.94
CA ARG A 224 19.61 -19.15 8.81
C ARG A 224 19.91 -17.66 8.86
N HIS A 225 19.96 -17.02 7.71
CA HIS A 225 20.00 -15.57 7.61
C HIS A 225 18.59 -14.97 7.69
N TYR A 226 18.39 -13.93 8.50
CA TYR A 226 17.09 -13.29 8.71
C TYR A 226 17.12 -11.86 8.18
N HIS A 227 16.23 -11.51 7.26
CA HIS A 227 16.10 -10.14 6.78
C HIS A 227 14.76 -9.58 7.25
N PHE A 228 14.77 -8.74 8.28
CA PHE A 228 13.60 -8.00 8.70
C PHE A 228 13.47 -6.72 7.85
N THR A 229 12.30 -6.13 7.78
CA THR A 229 12.04 -4.90 7.03
C THR A 229 10.94 -4.21 7.81
N ILE A 230 11.23 -3.07 8.43
CA ILE A 230 10.24 -2.30 9.19
C ILE A 230 9.87 -1.04 8.42
N ASN A 231 8.59 -0.74 8.43
CA ASN A 231 8.06 0.46 7.82
C ASN A 231 7.02 1.10 8.73
N ASP A 232 7.02 2.42 8.76
CA ASP A 232 5.92 3.21 9.25
C ASP A 232 5.74 4.44 8.37
N VAL A 233 4.53 4.97 8.36
CA VAL A 233 4.24 6.24 7.68
C VAL A 233 4.74 7.44 8.48
N LYS A 234 5.07 7.24 9.76
CA LYS A 234 5.59 8.27 10.68
C LYS A 234 7.10 8.15 10.90
N PRO A 235 7.89 9.16 10.50
CA PRO A 235 9.30 9.23 10.86
C PRO A 235 9.55 9.18 12.37
N GLU A 236 8.63 9.72 13.18
CA GLU A 236 8.66 9.67 14.65
C GLU A 236 8.51 8.25 15.19
N VAL A 237 7.82 7.34 14.50
CA VAL A 237 7.77 5.92 14.90
C VAL A 237 9.16 5.31 14.71
N LEU A 238 9.74 5.48 13.52
CA LEU A 238 11.05 4.92 13.18
C LEU A 238 12.18 5.51 14.02
N ALA A 239 12.12 6.81 14.34
CA ALA A 239 13.06 7.46 15.24
C ALA A 239 13.00 6.84 16.65
N ARG A 240 11.81 6.44 17.12
CA ARG A 240 11.64 5.81 18.43
C ARG A 240 12.13 4.37 18.43
N ASP A 241 11.86 3.61 17.37
CA ASP A 241 12.39 2.25 17.23
C ASP A 241 13.92 2.24 17.19
N LEU A 242 14.54 3.24 16.54
CA LEU A 242 15.99 3.45 16.60
C LEU A 242 16.48 3.69 18.03
N MET A 243 15.71 4.39 18.89
CA MET A 243 16.06 4.50 20.32
C MET A 243 16.04 3.14 20.99
N PHE A 244 15.01 2.33 20.75
CA PHE A 244 14.92 0.99 21.31
C PHE A 244 16.08 0.11 20.85
N PHE A 245 16.48 0.17 19.57
CA PHE A 245 17.60 -0.61 19.04
C PHE A 245 18.94 -0.24 19.67
N LEU A 246 19.22 1.06 19.83
CA LEU A 246 20.45 1.52 20.48
C LEU A 246 20.48 1.15 21.98
N LEU A 247 19.35 1.29 22.68
CA LEU A 247 19.24 0.91 24.09
C LEU A 247 19.31 -0.61 24.29
N LEU A 248 18.80 -1.41 23.35
CA LEU A 248 18.90 -2.88 23.38
C LEU A 248 20.34 -3.36 23.17
N GLU A 249 21.08 -2.73 22.25
CA GLU A 249 22.52 -3.00 22.02
C GLU A 249 23.35 -2.64 23.25
N GLU A 250 23.04 -1.51 23.88
CA GLU A 250 23.67 -1.10 25.14
C GLU A 250 23.35 -2.10 26.26
N LEU A 251 22.08 -2.45 26.45
CA LEU A 251 21.64 -3.38 27.50
C LEU A 251 22.32 -4.74 27.41
N GLU A 252 22.51 -5.27 26.19
CA GLU A 252 23.16 -6.56 25.96
C GLU A 252 24.53 -6.64 26.64
N SER A 253 25.34 -5.58 26.49
CA SER A 253 26.68 -5.50 27.06
C SER A 253 26.72 -5.37 28.59
N GLU A 254 25.58 -5.09 29.22
CA GLU A 254 25.47 -4.77 30.65
C GLU A 254 24.76 -5.88 31.47
N ILE A 255 24.33 -6.98 30.83
CA ILE A 255 23.73 -8.14 31.50
C ILE A 255 24.85 -9.03 32.07
N ILE A 256 24.93 -9.13 33.41
CA ILE A 256 25.93 -9.96 34.13
C ILE A 256 25.46 -11.41 34.21
N SER A 257 24.23 -11.63 34.66
CA SER A 257 23.60 -12.95 34.75
C SER A 257 22.09 -12.83 34.67
N SER A 258 21.42 -13.87 34.22
CA SER A 258 19.97 -13.83 34.01
C SER A 258 19.38 -15.23 33.99
N GLU A 259 19.21 -15.78 35.20
CA GLU A 259 18.44 -17.00 35.47
C GLU A 259 16.96 -16.64 35.55
N GLU A 260 16.06 -17.60 35.27
CA GLU A 260 14.62 -17.37 34.98
C GLU A 260 14.02 -16.07 35.54
N ASP A 261 14.05 -15.88 36.86
CA ASP A 261 13.44 -14.72 37.54
C ASP A 261 14.45 -13.85 38.34
N CYS A 262 15.75 -14.00 38.10
CA CYS A 262 16.81 -13.20 38.74
C CYS A 262 17.79 -12.66 37.69
N ILE A 263 17.69 -11.37 37.41
CA ILE A 263 18.55 -10.65 36.48
C ILE A 263 19.53 -9.79 37.30
N LYS A 264 20.83 -9.89 36.99
CA LYS A 264 21.87 -9.02 37.51
C LYS A 264 22.39 -8.15 36.39
N LEU A 265 22.29 -6.84 36.57
CA LEU A 265 22.76 -5.82 35.65
C LEU A 265 23.90 -5.04 36.31
N THR A 266 24.77 -4.43 35.50
CA THR A 266 25.62 -3.34 35.98
C THR A 266 24.74 -2.13 36.35
N GLY A 267 25.28 -1.14 37.09
CA GLY A 267 24.54 0.10 37.35
C GLY A 267 24.15 0.85 36.07
N LYS A 268 24.95 0.73 35.01
CA LYS A 268 24.64 1.27 33.69
C LYS A 268 23.52 0.46 33.00
N GLY A 269 23.53 -0.85 33.13
CA GLY A 269 22.44 -1.72 32.66
C GLY A 269 21.10 -1.40 33.33
N GLU A 270 21.09 -1.13 34.64
CA GLU A 270 19.88 -0.71 35.36
C GLU A 270 19.32 0.62 34.82
N ILE A 271 20.17 1.62 34.55
CA ILE A 271 19.78 2.89 33.93
C ILE A 271 19.23 2.65 32.51
N THR A 272 19.89 1.81 31.73
CA THR A 272 19.52 1.50 30.34
C THR A 272 18.14 0.84 30.28
N LEU A 273 17.91 -0.19 31.10
CA LEU A 273 16.62 -0.89 31.17
C LEU A 273 15.52 0.02 31.72
N THR A 274 15.84 0.87 32.70
CA THR A 274 14.90 1.88 33.20
C THR A 274 14.56 2.91 32.12
N THR A 275 15.51 3.28 31.27
CA THR A 275 15.28 4.17 30.11
C THR A 275 14.36 3.52 29.09
N LEU A 276 14.55 2.23 28.77
CA LEU A 276 13.62 1.46 27.93
C LEU A 276 12.21 1.49 28.53
N PHE A 277 12.07 1.24 29.83
CA PHE A 277 10.78 1.25 30.53
C PHE A 277 10.04 2.58 30.42
N TYR A 278 10.69 3.69 30.80
CA TYR A 278 10.05 5.00 30.73
C TYR A 278 9.76 5.41 29.29
N THR A 279 10.68 5.13 28.36
CA THR A 279 10.49 5.45 26.93
C THR A 279 9.32 4.66 26.33
N TYR A 280 9.11 3.41 26.75
CA TYR A 280 8.07 2.53 26.20
C TYR A 280 6.65 2.95 26.59
N ILE A 281 6.37 3.24 27.87
CA ILE A 281 4.99 3.40 28.35
C ILE A 281 4.74 4.68 29.17
N ALA A 282 5.76 5.26 29.82
CA ALA A 282 5.54 6.32 30.79
C ALA A 282 5.37 7.71 30.14
N PRO A 283 4.44 8.57 30.62
CA PRO A 283 4.26 9.92 30.08
C PRO A 283 5.36 10.89 30.54
N ILE A 284 5.94 10.66 31.72
CA ILE A 284 7.00 11.48 32.32
C ILE A 284 8.07 10.57 32.92
N MET A 285 9.28 11.09 33.10
CA MET A 285 10.42 10.33 33.61
C MET A 285 11.36 11.15 34.52
N PRO A 286 12.15 10.49 35.39
CA PRO A 286 13.13 11.18 36.23
C PRO A 286 14.24 11.87 35.41
N PRO A 287 14.87 12.95 35.92
CA PRO A 287 15.94 13.67 35.23
C PRO A 287 17.09 12.77 34.76
N THR A 288 17.59 11.87 35.62
CA THR A 288 18.69 10.95 35.28
C THR A 288 18.35 10.05 34.08
N ILE A 289 17.09 9.63 33.96
CA ILE A 289 16.62 8.80 32.85
C ILE A 289 16.43 9.64 31.59
N PHE A 290 15.93 10.87 31.75
CA PHE A 290 15.82 11.83 30.66
C PHE A 290 17.19 12.19 30.07
N ASP A 291 18.21 12.39 30.91
CA ASP A 291 19.57 12.66 30.46
C ASP A 291 20.18 11.47 29.73
N HIS A 292 19.85 10.25 30.14
CA HIS A 292 20.22 9.05 29.40
C HIS A 292 19.55 9.01 28.02
N LEU A 293 18.22 9.24 27.95
CA LEU A 293 17.48 9.33 26.70
C LEU A 293 18.04 10.42 25.76
N GLN A 294 18.34 11.61 26.27
CA GLN A 294 18.93 12.70 25.46
C GLN A 294 20.31 12.33 24.90
N ARG A 295 21.13 11.59 25.65
CA ARG A 295 22.40 11.05 25.13
C ARG A 295 22.16 10.01 24.03
N THR A 296 21.16 9.14 24.17
CA THR A 296 20.77 8.20 23.11
C THR A 296 20.27 8.91 21.85
N ILE A 297 19.47 9.98 21.99
CA ILE A 297 19.03 10.82 20.85
C ILE A 297 20.24 11.44 20.14
N ALA A 298 21.19 11.99 20.89
CA ALA A 298 22.41 12.56 20.33
C ALA A 298 23.26 11.50 19.59
N LEU A 299 23.38 10.30 20.16
CA LEU A 299 24.05 9.17 19.51
C LEU A 299 23.36 8.78 18.20
N ALA A 300 22.03 8.69 18.17
CA ALA A 300 21.29 8.39 16.96
C ALA A 300 21.51 9.45 15.87
N MET A 301 21.52 10.73 16.25
CA MET A 301 21.81 11.82 15.31
C MET A 301 23.23 11.71 14.74
N GLN A 302 24.22 11.38 15.57
CA GLN A 302 25.60 11.11 15.14
C GLN A 302 25.67 9.91 14.18
N CYS A 303 24.92 8.85 14.46
CA CYS A 303 24.84 7.69 13.58
C CYS A 303 24.27 8.05 12.20
N LEU A 304 23.18 8.83 12.17
CA LEU A 304 22.53 9.28 10.93
C LEU A 304 23.37 10.30 10.14
N GLN A 305 24.27 11.02 10.80
CA GLN A 305 25.26 11.90 10.18
C GLN A 305 26.50 11.15 9.66
N GLY A 306 26.63 9.85 9.97
CA GLY A 306 27.78 9.03 9.61
C GLY A 306 29.02 9.27 10.48
N THR A 307 28.91 10.01 11.59
CA THR A 307 30.04 10.26 12.50
C THR A 307 30.30 9.08 13.44
N VAL A 308 29.27 8.30 13.73
CA VAL A 308 29.33 7.05 14.50
C VAL A 308 28.69 5.95 13.65
N ALA A 309 29.20 4.72 13.71
CA ALA A 309 28.58 3.61 13.00
C ALA A 309 27.25 3.22 13.66
N LEU A 310 26.22 2.98 12.85
CA LEU A 310 25.01 2.30 13.32
C LEU A 310 25.36 0.88 13.81
N PRO A 311 24.55 0.29 14.70
CA PRO A 311 24.64 -1.15 14.99
C PRO A 311 24.67 -1.93 13.68
N SER A 312 25.57 -2.92 13.54
CA SER A 312 25.85 -3.57 12.26
C SER A 312 24.64 -4.27 11.62
N TRP A 313 23.61 -4.54 12.42
CA TRP A 313 22.35 -5.18 12.01
C TRP A 313 21.23 -4.18 11.66
N VAL A 314 21.49 -2.88 11.78
CA VAL A 314 20.56 -1.78 11.46
C VAL A 314 21.06 -1.04 10.22
N LYS A 315 20.18 -0.88 9.23
CA LYS A 315 20.45 -0.12 8.00
C LYS A 315 19.35 0.92 7.82
N ILE A 316 19.73 2.14 7.47
CA ILE A 316 18.81 3.26 7.21
C ILE A 316 19.15 3.84 5.84
N TYR A 317 18.14 4.09 5.01
CA TYR A 317 18.33 4.62 3.66
C TYR A 317 18.48 6.14 3.65
N ASP A 318 19.33 6.68 2.76
CA ASP A 318 19.61 8.12 2.66
C ASP A 318 18.37 9.01 2.51
N ARG A 319 17.37 8.52 1.76
CA ARG A 319 16.10 9.22 1.52
C ARG A 319 15.33 9.51 2.82
N ASP A 320 15.57 8.72 3.86
CA ASP A 320 14.79 8.67 5.08
C ASP A 320 15.47 9.40 6.25
N ILE A 321 16.80 9.53 6.18
CA ILE A 321 17.65 10.18 7.19
C ILE A 321 17.11 11.56 7.56
N ASN A 322 16.76 12.39 6.58
CA ASN A 322 16.32 13.76 6.85
C ASN A 322 15.03 13.84 7.67
N ALA A 323 14.09 12.92 7.44
CA ALA A 323 12.83 12.88 8.14
C ALA A 323 13.00 12.39 9.59
N ILE A 324 13.79 11.33 9.79
CA ILE A 324 14.13 10.81 11.12
C ILE A 324 14.93 11.85 11.91
N MET A 325 15.90 12.51 11.27
CA MET A 325 16.68 13.60 11.88
C MET A 325 15.79 14.76 12.34
N ALA A 326 14.73 15.10 11.61
CA ALA A 326 13.78 16.13 12.01
C ALA A 326 13.03 15.73 13.30
N ALA A 327 12.58 14.47 13.41
CA ALA A 327 11.95 13.95 14.62
C ALA A 327 12.91 13.98 15.83
N LEU A 328 14.16 13.53 15.65
CA LEU A 328 15.17 13.55 16.71
C LEU A 328 15.50 14.98 17.18
N ARG A 329 15.66 15.95 16.27
CA ARG A 329 15.87 17.37 16.60
C ARG A 329 14.69 17.96 17.36
N SER A 330 13.48 17.58 16.96
CA SER A 330 12.25 17.98 17.64
C SER A 330 12.27 17.51 19.10
N TRP A 331 12.57 16.24 19.35
CA TRP A 331 12.65 15.67 20.71
C TRP A 331 13.84 16.17 21.53
N GLN A 332 14.95 16.53 20.87
CA GLN A 332 16.12 17.07 21.54
C GLN A 332 15.85 18.45 22.17
N SER A 333 15.03 19.30 21.56
CA SER A 333 14.81 20.66 22.10
C SER A 333 13.49 21.34 21.77
N GLU A 334 12.83 21.03 20.64
CA GLU A 334 11.64 21.79 20.22
C GLU A 334 10.42 21.46 21.05
N VAL A 335 10.22 20.18 21.40
CA VAL A 335 9.10 19.74 22.23
C VAL A 335 9.09 20.49 23.57
N LEU A 336 10.26 20.57 24.20
CA LEU A 336 10.46 21.18 25.51
C LEU A 336 10.22 22.69 25.51
N LYS A 337 10.29 23.36 24.34
CA LYS A 337 9.96 24.78 24.20
C LYS A 337 8.45 25.03 24.12
N VAL A 338 7.69 24.01 23.73
CA VAL A 338 6.25 24.13 23.47
C VAL A 338 5.41 23.56 24.61
N TYR A 339 5.86 22.45 25.21
CA TYR A 339 5.14 21.69 26.22
C TYR A 339 6.00 21.48 27.46
N SER A 340 5.35 21.61 28.62
CA SER A 340 5.91 21.38 29.95
C SER A 340 5.53 19.99 30.49
N THR A 341 6.20 19.53 31.55
CA THR A 341 5.84 18.29 32.27
C THR A 341 4.38 18.34 32.76
N ARG A 342 3.93 19.51 33.20
CA ARG A 342 2.53 19.75 33.60
C ARG A 342 1.53 19.46 32.48
N ASP A 343 1.86 19.81 31.23
CA ASP A 343 0.96 19.55 30.09
C ASP A 343 0.78 18.04 29.88
N PHE A 344 1.85 17.25 30.01
CA PHE A 344 1.81 15.78 29.93
C PHE A 344 0.98 15.19 31.07
N VAL A 345 1.25 15.61 32.31
CA VAL A 345 0.50 15.15 33.50
C VAL A 345 -1.00 15.46 33.37
N CYS A 346 -1.36 16.69 33.00
CA CYS A 346 -2.74 17.10 32.83
C CYS A 346 -3.45 16.29 31.74
N HIS A 347 -2.77 16.06 30.61
CA HIS A 347 -3.33 15.27 29.52
C HIS A 347 -3.54 13.80 29.90
N THR A 348 -2.55 13.17 30.53
CA THR A 348 -2.68 11.78 30.99
C THR A 348 -3.85 11.62 31.97
N ARG A 349 -4.02 12.56 32.92
CA ARG A 349 -5.17 12.53 33.84
C ARG A 349 -6.51 12.64 33.11
N SER A 350 -6.60 13.54 32.12
CA SER A 350 -7.80 13.67 31.29
C SER A 350 -8.12 12.36 30.56
N ARG A 351 -7.11 11.73 29.96
CA ARG A 351 -7.28 10.48 29.21
C ARG A 351 -7.65 9.29 30.10
N LEU A 352 -7.05 9.19 31.29
CA LEU A 352 -7.41 8.15 32.27
C LEU A 352 -8.83 8.31 32.79
N HIS A 353 -9.34 9.54 32.90
CA HIS A 353 -10.74 9.77 33.24
C HIS A 353 -11.68 9.17 32.18
N GLU A 354 -11.37 9.37 30.89
CA GLU A 354 -12.10 8.74 29.77
C GLU A 354 -12.02 7.21 29.83
N HIS A 355 -10.83 6.63 30.06
CA HIS A 355 -10.65 5.18 30.15
C HIS A 355 -11.32 4.55 31.39
N ASN A 356 -11.43 5.28 32.50
CA ASN A 356 -12.13 4.79 33.69
C ASN A 356 -13.64 4.68 33.47
N LEU A 357 -14.23 5.55 32.64
CA LEU A 357 -15.61 5.39 32.16
C LEU A 357 -15.75 4.09 31.33
N THR A 358 -14.78 3.79 30.47
CA THR A 358 -14.72 2.53 29.70
C THR A 358 -14.59 1.31 30.60
N TYR A 359 -13.76 1.37 31.64
CA TYR A 359 -13.62 0.30 32.64
C TYR A 359 -14.89 0.07 33.46
N ALA A 360 -15.62 1.13 33.84
CA ALA A 360 -16.89 1.01 34.55
C ALA A 360 -17.96 0.25 33.71
N LEU A 361 -17.83 0.27 32.38
CA LEU A 361 -18.62 -0.53 31.43
C LEU A 361 -18.05 -1.95 31.20
N GLY A 362 -17.00 -2.31 31.95
CA GLY A 362 -16.23 -3.55 31.89
C GLY A 362 -15.32 -3.68 30.67
N LEU A 363 -15.18 -2.64 29.84
CA LEU A 363 -14.56 -2.71 28.51
C LEU A 363 -13.02 -2.57 28.52
N ALA A 364 -12.37 -2.60 29.69
CA ALA A 364 -10.93 -2.46 29.84
C ALA A 364 -10.30 -3.62 30.64
N ASP A 365 -9.01 -3.87 30.42
CA ASP A 365 -8.28 -4.96 31.05
C ASP A 365 -8.18 -4.80 32.57
N PRO A 366 -8.12 -5.90 33.34
CA PRO A 366 -7.85 -5.83 34.76
C PRO A 366 -6.43 -5.30 35.01
N THR A 367 -6.20 -4.73 36.19
CA THR A 367 -4.85 -4.34 36.60
C THR A 367 -3.92 -5.55 36.60
N PRO A 368 -2.71 -5.45 36.01
CA PRO A 368 -1.68 -6.47 36.10
C PRO A 368 -1.44 -6.93 37.54
N LYS A 369 -1.31 -8.26 37.71
CA LYS A 369 -1.14 -8.89 39.01
C LYS A 369 0.00 -8.22 39.79
N GLY A 370 -0.25 -7.86 41.05
CA GLY A 370 0.77 -7.28 41.93
C GLY A 370 1.07 -5.80 41.69
N CYS A 371 0.37 -5.15 40.74
CA CYS A 371 0.55 -3.73 40.40
C CYS A 371 -0.63 -2.87 40.88
N GLU A 372 -1.54 -3.38 41.72
CA GLU A 372 -2.76 -2.69 42.14
C GLU A 372 -2.47 -1.38 42.89
N ALA A 373 -1.47 -1.40 43.78
CA ALA A 373 -1.06 -0.22 44.52
C ALA A 373 -0.42 0.86 43.62
N GLU A 374 0.40 0.44 42.65
CA GLU A 374 1.02 1.32 41.67
C GLU A 374 -0.03 1.92 40.73
N TYR A 375 -1.00 1.13 40.25
CA TYR A 375 -2.06 1.64 39.38
C TYR A 375 -2.96 2.65 40.10
N LYS A 376 -3.33 2.37 41.37
CA LYS A 376 -4.09 3.33 42.20
C LYS A 376 -3.33 4.66 42.31
N MET A 377 -2.00 4.61 42.43
CA MET A 377 -1.15 5.79 42.43
C MET A 377 -1.15 6.48 41.06
N TYR A 378 -0.97 5.73 39.97
CA TYR A 378 -0.91 6.24 38.60
C TYR A 378 -2.13 7.08 38.22
N VAL A 379 -3.34 6.67 38.63
CA VAL A 379 -4.59 7.39 38.37
C VAL A 379 -4.59 8.80 38.97
N THR A 380 -4.02 8.95 40.17
CA THR A 380 -3.93 10.25 40.85
C THR A 380 -2.70 11.05 40.44
N MET A 381 -1.61 10.34 40.17
CA MET A 381 -0.26 10.84 39.96
C MET A 381 0.37 10.00 38.86
N PRO A 382 0.35 10.45 37.58
CA PRO A 382 0.75 9.67 36.40
C PRO A 382 2.25 9.29 36.32
N THR A 383 2.71 8.50 37.28
CA THR A 383 4.10 8.06 37.45
C THR A 383 4.17 6.56 37.59
N LEU A 384 5.15 5.95 36.95
CA LEU A 384 5.47 4.54 37.09
C LEU A 384 6.77 4.36 37.87
N LEU A 385 6.87 3.28 38.63
CA LEU A 385 7.94 3.01 39.60
C LEU A 385 9.08 2.21 38.96
N ALA A 386 10.30 2.70 39.11
CA ALA A 386 11.54 2.01 38.73
C ALA A 386 12.15 1.19 39.90
N PRO A 387 13.22 0.40 39.69
CA PRO A 387 14.01 -0.23 40.76
C PRO A 387 14.57 0.78 41.75
N GLY A 388 14.60 0.39 43.04
CA GLY A 388 15.08 1.23 44.13
C GLY A 388 16.53 1.72 43.97
N SER A 389 17.34 0.98 43.22
CA SER A 389 18.71 1.34 42.83
C SER A 389 18.78 2.54 41.88
N VAL A 390 17.71 2.80 41.12
CA VAL A 390 17.61 3.86 40.10
C VAL A 390 16.65 4.98 40.51
N LEU A 391 15.87 4.77 41.60
CA LEU A 391 15.01 5.81 42.17
C LEU A 391 15.87 7.00 42.62
N CYS A 392 15.77 8.11 41.88
CA CYS A 392 16.39 9.37 42.29
C CYS A 392 15.85 9.78 43.68
N PRO A 393 16.67 10.45 44.53
CA PRO A 393 16.23 10.98 45.83
C PRO A 393 14.90 11.75 45.75
N ASP A 394 14.72 12.47 44.64
CA ASP A 394 13.51 13.23 44.30
C ASP A 394 12.24 12.37 44.25
N LEU A 395 12.28 11.16 43.65
CA LEU A 395 11.10 10.29 43.60
C LEU A 395 10.77 9.71 44.98
N ARG A 396 11.79 9.40 45.78
CA ARG A 396 11.57 9.02 47.19
C ARG A 396 10.88 10.12 47.95
N GLN A 397 11.34 11.35 47.79
CA GLN A 397 10.74 12.52 48.42
C GLN A 397 9.28 12.77 47.95
N VAL A 398 8.97 12.57 46.66
CA VAL A 398 7.58 12.64 46.16
C VAL A 398 6.71 11.55 46.81
N LEU A 399 7.22 10.32 46.88
CA LEU A 399 6.50 9.19 47.47
C LEU A 399 6.28 9.37 48.98
N ASP A 400 7.25 9.94 49.69
CA ASP A 400 7.20 10.21 51.13
C ASP A 400 6.25 11.38 51.48
N MET A 401 6.10 12.39 50.61
CA MET A 401 5.17 13.51 50.80
C MET A 401 3.71 13.13 50.59
N ARG A 402 3.44 11.99 49.96
CA ARG A 402 2.08 11.53 49.71
C ARG A 402 1.42 11.13 51.03
N THR A 403 0.36 11.84 51.39
CA THR A 403 -0.59 11.47 52.44
C THR A 403 -1.88 10.93 51.83
N ASP A 404 -2.74 10.29 52.62
CA ASP A 404 -4.09 9.89 52.19
C ASP A 404 -5.04 11.09 51.98
N THR A 405 -4.52 12.33 52.00
CA THR A 405 -5.30 13.57 51.83
C THR A 405 -5.11 14.15 50.43
N ASP A 406 -6.14 14.86 49.94
CA ASP A 406 -6.13 15.52 48.63
C ASP A 406 -5.01 16.58 48.53
N GLU A 407 -4.71 17.27 49.63
CA GLU A 407 -3.68 18.32 49.70
C GLU A 407 -2.26 17.76 49.53
N GLY A 408 -1.93 16.66 50.21
CA GLY A 408 -0.62 16.00 50.05
C GLY A 408 -0.45 15.39 48.65
N THR A 409 -1.52 14.86 48.07
CA THR A 409 -1.51 14.39 46.68
C THR A 409 -1.27 15.54 45.69
N LEU A 410 -1.91 16.70 45.89
CA LEU A 410 -1.71 17.88 45.04
C LEU A 410 -0.27 18.42 45.13
N GLN A 411 0.30 18.43 46.33
CA GLN A 411 1.69 18.84 46.56
C GLN A 411 2.69 17.88 45.89
N ALA A 412 2.46 16.56 45.98
CA ALA A 412 3.27 15.56 45.30
C ALA A 412 3.21 15.70 43.77
N VAL A 413 2.02 15.95 43.20
CA VAL A 413 1.85 16.21 41.76
C VAL A 413 2.60 17.45 41.33
N LYS A 414 2.49 18.56 42.06
CA LYS A 414 3.21 19.80 41.73
C LYS A 414 4.73 19.58 41.74
N MET A 415 5.23 18.85 42.74
CA MET A 415 6.65 18.53 42.83
C MET A 415 7.13 17.67 41.65
N LEU A 416 6.31 16.74 41.15
CA LEU A 416 6.61 16.01 39.93
C LEU A 416 6.63 16.91 38.70
N GLU A 417 5.66 17.81 38.56
CA GLU A 417 5.61 18.77 37.45
C GLU A 417 6.87 19.65 37.39
N ASP A 418 7.43 19.99 38.55
CA ASP A 418 8.62 20.84 38.67
C ASP A 418 9.94 20.05 38.46
N LEU A 419 10.04 18.82 38.98
CA LEU A 419 11.28 18.04 38.98
C LEU A 419 11.44 17.12 37.76
N TRP A 420 10.36 16.47 37.33
CA TRP A 420 10.42 15.43 36.28
C TRP A 420 10.38 16.02 34.89
N LYS A 421 10.74 15.20 33.90
CA LYS A 421 10.81 15.58 32.49
C LYS A 421 9.75 14.84 31.66
N PRO A 422 9.20 15.47 30.62
CA PRO A 422 8.23 14.82 29.74
C PRO A 422 8.91 13.74 28.88
N ASN A 423 8.17 12.68 28.58
CA ASN A 423 8.59 11.69 27.59
C ASN A 423 8.39 12.25 26.17
N VAL A 424 9.41 12.95 25.69
CA VAL A 424 9.39 13.61 24.37
C VAL A 424 9.14 12.66 23.20
N THR A 425 9.51 11.38 23.32
CA THR A 425 9.32 10.39 22.25
C THR A 425 7.86 9.97 22.08
N GLN A 426 6.95 10.40 22.96
CA GLN A 426 5.51 10.16 22.80
C GLN A 426 4.80 11.26 21.99
N LEU A 427 5.55 12.24 21.45
CA LEU A 427 4.97 13.41 20.80
C LEU A 427 5.48 13.61 19.36
N ASP A 428 4.53 13.86 18.45
CA ASP A 428 4.76 14.42 17.11
C ASP A 428 4.29 15.90 17.13
N LEU A 429 5.23 16.83 17.05
CA LEU A 429 4.92 18.28 17.02
C LEU A 429 4.17 18.70 15.75
N GLY A 430 4.40 18.04 14.62
CA GLY A 430 3.66 18.30 13.39
C GLY A 430 2.18 17.99 13.57
N PHE A 431 1.88 16.82 14.14
CA PHE A 431 0.50 16.40 14.43
C PHE A 431 -0.19 17.31 15.43
N THR A 432 0.47 17.69 16.52
CA THR A 432 -0.15 18.51 17.56
C THR A 432 -0.37 19.98 17.14
N ARG A 433 0.55 20.57 16.37
CA ARG A 433 0.41 21.94 15.84
C ARG A 433 -0.81 22.09 14.93
N ASN A 434 -1.13 21.08 14.13
CA ASN A 434 -2.27 21.12 13.20
C ASN A 434 -3.63 20.98 13.90
N ARG A 435 -3.70 20.27 15.04
CA ARG A 435 -4.96 19.99 15.76
C ARG A 435 -5.20 20.86 17.01
N GLY A 436 -4.23 21.68 17.39
CA GLY A 436 -4.27 22.56 18.55
C GLY A 436 -3.76 21.91 19.85
N LYS A 437 -3.41 22.74 20.84
CA LYS A 437 -2.72 22.33 22.09
C LYS A 437 -3.42 21.23 22.91
N GLY A 438 -4.71 20.97 22.70
CA GLY A 438 -5.47 19.93 23.41
C GLY A 438 -5.33 18.50 22.85
N SER A 439 -4.68 18.32 21.69
CA SER A 439 -4.56 17.03 21.00
C SER A 439 -3.14 16.46 21.12
N LEU A 440 -2.74 16.08 22.34
CA LEU A 440 -1.43 15.48 22.65
C LEU A 440 -1.29 14.00 22.22
N GLY A 441 -2.27 13.46 21.49
CA GLY A 441 -2.17 12.17 20.81
C GLY A 441 -2.05 10.97 21.76
N GLY A 442 -1.11 10.06 21.49
CA GLY A 442 -0.84 8.82 22.23
C GLY A 442 -0.22 8.98 23.63
N ILE A 443 -0.22 10.17 24.23
CA ILE A 443 0.34 10.38 25.57
C ILE A 443 -0.62 9.84 26.64
N GLY A 444 -0.06 9.18 27.65
CA GLY A 444 -0.84 8.72 28.81
C GLY A 444 -1.65 7.46 28.57
N GLU A 445 -1.09 6.52 27.80
CA GLU A 445 -1.66 5.19 27.63
C GLU A 445 -1.90 4.51 28.98
N ASP A 446 -2.93 3.68 29.03
CA ASP A 446 -3.34 3.02 30.27
C ASP A 446 -2.47 1.78 30.52
N PRO A 447 -1.68 1.76 31.60
CA PRO A 447 -0.73 0.69 31.88
C PRO A 447 -1.42 -0.64 32.21
N ARG A 448 -2.75 -0.70 32.39
CA ARG A 448 -3.46 -1.96 32.59
C ARG A 448 -3.30 -2.91 31.41
N TYR A 449 -3.23 -2.37 30.20
CA TYR A 449 -3.05 -3.16 28.98
C TYR A 449 -1.60 -3.66 28.81
N LEU A 450 -0.64 -3.24 29.65
CA LEU A 450 0.77 -3.55 29.44
C LEU A 450 1.06 -5.05 29.49
N ALA A 451 0.53 -5.75 30.51
CA ALA A 451 0.81 -7.17 30.72
C ALA A 451 0.16 -8.05 29.64
N SER A 452 -1.11 -7.80 29.31
CA SER A 452 -1.80 -8.52 28.24
C SER A 452 -1.09 -8.30 26.90
N ARG A 453 -0.82 -7.04 26.53
CA ARG A 453 -0.16 -6.69 25.26
C ARG A 453 1.23 -7.30 25.09
N LEU A 454 2.01 -7.47 26.15
CA LEU A 454 3.36 -8.04 26.04
C LEU A 454 3.42 -9.57 26.16
N PHE A 455 2.53 -10.19 26.91
CA PHE A 455 2.70 -11.60 27.32
C PHE A 455 1.60 -12.56 26.87
N GLU A 456 0.43 -12.08 26.47
CA GLU A 456 -0.71 -12.97 26.21
C GLU A 456 -0.49 -13.93 25.04
N LEU A 457 0.24 -13.51 24.00
CA LEU A 457 0.62 -14.35 22.84
C LEU A 457 2.14 -14.50 22.71
N SER A 458 2.86 -14.22 23.79
CA SER A 458 4.31 -14.29 23.80
C SER A 458 4.80 -15.69 24.14
N ASP A 459 5.91 -16.08 23.54
CA ASP A 459 6.71 -17.23 23.96
C ASP A 459 7.41 -17.03 25.32
N VAL A 460 7.36 -15.81 25.88
CA VAL A 460 7.89 -15.50 27.22
C VAL A 460 6.75 -15.56 28.22
N SER A 461 6.97 -16.26 29.33
CA SER A 461 6.02 -16.23 30.44
C SER A 461 6.11 -14.91 31.22
N PRO A 462 4.97 -14.40 31.73
CA PRO A 462 4.99 -13.23 32.60
C PRO A 462 5.79 -13.50 33.88
N PRO A 463 6.30 -12.46 34.56
CA PRO A 463 7.02 -12.63 35.82
C PRO A 463 6.15 -13.37 36.86
N LYS A 464 6.78 -14.26 37.66
CA LYS A 464 6.04 -15.08 38.65
C LYS A 464 5.48 -14.25 39.81
N ASN A 465 6.28 -13.28 40.32
CA ASN A 465 5.96 -12.46 41.49
C ASN A 465 6.21 -10.96 41.24
N PRO A 466 5.51 -10.34 40.28
CA PRO A 466 5.62 -8.90 40.01
C PRO A 466 5.11 -8.07 41.19
N LYS A 467 5.75 -6.93 41.41
CA LYS A 467 5.38 -5.90 42.39
C LYS A 467 5.06 -4.55 41.73
N LYS A 468 5.43 -4.39 40.45
CA LYS A 468 5.30 -3.15 39.68
C LYS A 468 5.34 -3.43 38.18
N MET A 469 4.85 -2.48 37.39
CA MET A 469 4.83 -2.53 35.92
C MET A 469 6.23 -2.72 35.32
N TYR A 470 7.26 -2.20 36.00
CA TYR A 470 8.66 -2.40 35.60
C TYR A 470 9.03 -3.88 35.48
N ASP A 471 8.54 -4.76 36.36
CA ASP A 471 8.94 -6.17 36.38
C ASP A 471 8.45 -6.92 35.13
N TYR A 472 7.33 -6.49 34.55
CA TYR A 472 6.84 -6.98 33.26
C TYR A 472 7.74 -6.53 32.10
N VAL A 473 8.13 -5.26 32.09
CA VAL A 473 8.98 -4.70 31.03
C VAL A 473 10.40 -5.25 31.10
N GLU A 474 10.95 -5.41 32.30
CA GLU A 474 12.24 -6.07 32.55
C GLU A 474 12.25 -7.48 31.94
N LYS A 475 11.26 -8.30 32.29
CA LYS A 475 11.16 -9.68 31.79
C LYS A 475 11.12 -9.72 30.27
N PHE A 476 10.35 -8.85 29.64
CA PHE A 476 10.20 -8.79 28.18
C PHE A 476 11.47 -8.30 27.49
N PHE A 477 11.98 -7.11 27.81
CA PHE A 477 13.12 -6.51 27.10
C PHE A 477 14.44 -7.25 27.33
N VAL A 478 14.62 -7.90 28.49
CA VAL A 478 15.78 -8.80 28.70
C VAL A 478 15.68 -10.04 27.82
N ALA A 479 14.47 -10.58 27.60
CA ALA A 479 14.28 -11.67 26.63
C ALA A 479 14.57 -11.22 25.19
N VAL A 480 14.14 -10.01 24.81
CA VAL A 480 14.43 -9.41 23.49
C VAL A 480 15.93 -9.24 23.28
N SER A 481 16.63 -8.58 24.21
CA SER A 481 18.08 -8.31 24.13
C SER A 481 18.89 -9.60 23.97
N LYS A 482 18.61 -10.63 24.78
CA LYS A 482 19.24 -11.96 24.64
C LYS A 482 18.98 -12.62 23.30
N SER A 483 17.74 -12.51 22.81
CA SER A 483 17.34 -13.15 21.56
C SER A 483 18.01 -12.47 20.38
N LEU A 484 18.03 -11.13 20.37
CA LEU A 484 18.73 -10.32 19.39
C LEU A 484 20.24 -10.65 19.37
N ALA A 485 20.90 -10.73 20.53
CA ALA A 485 22.31 -11.11 20.64
C ALA A 485 22.64 -12.43 19.92
N SER A 486 21.71 -13.40 19.95
CA SER A 486 21.88 -14.70 19.30
C SER A 486 21.69 -14.70 17.78
N ILE A 487 21.00 -13.70 17.21
CA ILE A 487 20.67 -13.64 15.78
C ILE A 487 21.26 -12.41 15.05
N LYS A 488 21.79 -11.40 15.76
CA LYS A 488 22.13 -10.07 15.21
C LYS A 488 23.19 -10.08 14.11
N GLY A 489 24.10 -11.06 14.07
CA GLY A 489 25.06 -11.21 12.96
C GLY A 489 24.43 -11.56 11.60
N ARG A 490 23.12 -11.82 11.57
CA ARG A 490 22.37 -12.34 10.43
C ARG A 490 21.12 -11.52 10.12
N VAL A 491 20.99 -10.32 10.71
CA VAL A 491 19.81 -9.45 10.64
C VAL A 491 20.06 -8.20 9.78
N VAL A 492 19.15 -7.92 8.86
CA VAL A 492 19.04 -6.62 8.16
C VAL A 492 17.62 -6.08 8.39
N VAL A 493 17.43 -4.77 8.45
CA VAL A 493 16.12 -4.11 8.55
C VAL A 493 15.97 -3.06 7.43
N GLU A 494 15.01 -3.21 6.51
CA GLU A 494 14.74 -2.27 5.38
C GLU A 494 13.28 -1.71 5.37
N TRP A 495 12.88 -0.82 4.44
CA TRP A 495 11.63 0.00 4.49
C TRP A 495 10.75 -0.14 3.21
N ASP A 496 9.42 -0.36 3.33
CA ASP A 496 8.39 0.06 2.31
C ASP A 496 6.95 0.32 2.85
N SER A 497 6.23 1.34 2.33
CA SER A 497 4.92 1.83 2.82
C SER A 497 3.71 1.39 1.98
N VAL A 498 2.68 0.80 2.58
CA VAL A 498 1.43 0.44 1.84
C VAL A 498 0.14 0.70 2.64
N GLY A 499 -0.82 1.34 1.96
CA GLY A 499 -2.26 1.44 2.31
C GLY A 499 -3.12 0.32 1.71
N GLU A 500 -4.31 0.66 1.21
CA GLU A 500 -5.46 -0.20 0.81
C GLU A 500 -5.25 -1.60 0.21
N LEU A 501 -6.30 -2.43 0.24
CA LEU A 501 -6.26 -3.81 -0.24
C LEU A 501 -5.79 -3.94 -1.71
N LEU A 502 -6.26 -3.10 -2.64
CA LEU A 502 -5.79 -3.17 -4.03
C LEU A 502 -4.28 -2.88 -4.14
N ILE A 503 -3.74 -2.04 -3.26
CA ILE A 503 -2.32 -1.74 -3.18
C ILE A 503 -1.55 -2.94 -2.64
N LYS A 504 -2.15 -3.74 -1.73
CA LYS A 504 -1.54 -5.01 -1.31
C LYS A 504 -1.34 -5.94 -2.51
N TYR A 505 -2.34 -6.10 -3.36
CA TYR A 505 -2.21 -6.94 -4.57
C TYR A 505 -1.20 -6.40 -5.58
N ILE A 506 -1.09 -5.07 -5.73
CA ILE A 506 -0.26 -4.43 -6.77
C ILE A 506 1.19 -4.19 -6.31
N TYR A 507 1.42 -3.97 -5.02
CA TYR A 507 2.73 -3.61 -4.48
C TYR A 507 3.28 -4.64 -3.52
N VAL A 508 2.48 -5.13 -2.56
CA VAL A 508 2.99 -6.03 -1.50
C VAL A 508 3.19 -7.44 -2.03
N LEU A 509 2.19 -8.00 -2.72
CA LEU A 509 2.29 -9.38 -3.18
C LEU A 509 3.38 -9.59 -4.25
N PRO A 510 3.62 -8.66 -5.19
CA PRO A 510 4.74 -8.78 -6.13
C PRO A 510 6.13 -8.73 -5.47
N MET A 511 6.25 -8.24 -4.23
CA MET A 511 7.51 -8.31 -3.47
C MET A 511 7.79 -9.72 -2.94
N LEU A 512 6.79 -10.60 -2.88
CA LEU A 512 6.96 -11.97 -2.40
C LEU A 512 7.74 -12.81 -3.41
N LYS A 513 8.66 -13.65 -2.93
CA LYS A 513 9.34 -14.63 -3.78
C LYS A 513 8.30 -15.59 -4.38
N ASP A 514 8.56 -16.04 -5.60
CA ASP A 514 7.76 -17.04 -6.29
C ASP A 514 7.93 -18.46 -5.69
N LYS A 515 7.42 -18.66 -4.47
CA LYS A 515 7.51 -19.92 -3.71
C LYS A 515 6.23 -20.11 -2.86
N PRO A 516 5.73 -21.34 -2.67
CA PRO A 516 4.57 -21.61 -1.81
C PRO A 516 4.75 -21.19 -0.34
N SER A 517 5.98 -20.97 0.10
CA SER A 517 6.34 -20.47 1.43
C SER A 517 6.36 -18.95 1.57
N SER A 518 6.08 -18.20 0.50
CA SER A 518 5.96 -16.74 0.55
C SER A 518 4.50 -16.33 0.77
N PHE A 519 4.21 -15.51 1.77
CA PHE A 519 2.86 -15.10 2.10
C PHE A 519 2.89 -13.70 2.75
N ALA A 520 1.74 -13.03 2.78
CA ALA A 520 1.56 -11.75 3.47
C ALA A 520 0.47 -11.90 4.53
N CYS A 521 0.61 -11.24 5.67
CA CYS A 521 -0.42 -11.24 6.72
C CYS A 521 -0.84 -9.80 7.05
N SER A 522 -2.11 -9.60 7.38
CA SER A 522 -2.65 -8.29 7.77
C SER A 522 -3.56 -8.42 8.98
N THR A 523 -3.22 -7.73 10.06
CA THR A 523 -3.89 -7.83 11.37
C THR A 523 -4.83 -6.67 11.68
N VAL A 524 -4.83 -5.60 10.87
CA VAL A 524 -5.68 -4.42 11.10
C VAL A 524 -6.43 -4.04 9.82
N LEU A 525 -7.70 -4.42 9.73
CA LEU A 525 -8.61 -3.87 8.73
C LEU A 525 -9.42 -2.74 9.38
N LYS A 526 -9.32 -1.52 8.83
CA LYS A 526 -10.22 -0.42 9.23
C LYS A 526 -11.65 -0.75 8.79
N SER A 527 -12.62 -0.41 9.63
CA SER A 527 -14.06 -0.52 9.32
C SER A 527 -14.59 -1.92 9.06
N THR A 528 -14.02 -2.91 9.75
CA THR A 528 -14.49 -4.32 9.72
C THR A 528 -15.98 -4.47 10.05
N THR A 529 -16.53 -3.58 10.90
CA THR A 529 -17.95 -3.57 11.25
C THR A 529 -18.87 -3.14 10.11
N SER A 530 -18.33 -2.48 9.08
CA SER A 530 -19.11 -2.05 7.90
C SER A 530 -19.32 -3.18 6.88
N PHE A 531 -18.65 -4.32 7.05
CA PHE A 531 -18.69 -5.43 6.08
C PHE A 531 -19.35 -6.67 6.70
N SER A 532 -20.15 -7.37 5.90
CA SER A 532 -20.89 -8.56 6.32
C SER A 532 -20.14 -9.88 6.03
N SER A 533 -19.14 -9.86 5.16
CA SER A 533 -18.33 -11.03 4.78
C SER A 533 -16.99 -10.61 4.17
N VAL A 534 -16.06 -11.57 4.02
CA VAL A 534 -14.80 -11.34 3.26
C VAL A 534 -15.10 -10.95 1.82
N SER A 535 -16.02 -11.63 1.14
CA SER A 535 -16.45 -11.23 -0.21
C SER A 535 -16.95 -9.78 -0.26
N HIS A 536 -17.73 -9.32 0.71
CA HIS A 536 -18.20 -7.92 0.77
C HIS A 536 -17.03 -6.95 0.98
N PHE A 537 -16.05 -7.32 1.83
CA PHE A 537 -14.80 -6.56 1.98
C PHE A 537 -14.00 -6.51 0.67
N LEU A 538 -13.70 -7.65 0.04
CA LEU A 538 -12.98 -7.71 -1.24
C LEU A 538 -13.69 -6.89 -2.33
N ASN A 539 -15.02 -7.01 -2.41
CA ASN A 539 -15.85 -6.30 -3.37
C ASN A 539 -15.71 -4.78 -3.25
N GLU A 540 -15.71 -4.24 -2.02
CA GLU A 540 -15.52 -2.81 -1.82
C GLU A 540 -14.18 -2.33 -2.38
N TYR A 541 -13.08 -3.02 -2.13
CA TYR A 541 -11.76 -2.52 -2.51
C TYR A 541 -11.28 -2.94 -3.90
N THR A 542 -11.88 -3.96 -4.50
CA THR A 542 -11.42 -4.52 -5.79
C THR A 542 -12.49 -4.54 -6.87
N CYS A 543 -13.78 -4.36 -6.53
CA CYS A 543 -14.92 -4.64 -7.42
C CYS A 543 -15.00 -6.10 -7.89
N LEU A 544 -14.41 -7.04 -7.15
CA LEU A 544 -14.54 -8.48 -7.37
C LEU A 544 -15.44 -9.07 -6.29
N ALA A 545 -16.62 -9.56 -6.70
CA ALA A 545 -17.67 -9.97 -5.77
C ALA A 545 -17.41 -11.31 -5.07
N THR A 546 -16.40 -12.09 -5.48
CA THR A 546 -16.11 -13.40 -4.89
C THR A 546 -14.63 -13.59 -4.59
N GLU A 547 -14.35 -14.35 -3.54
CA GLU A 547 -13.00 -14.78 -3.16
C GLU A 547 -12.32 -15.55 -4.31
N SER A 548 -13.04 -16.46 -4.98
CA SER A 548 -12.51 -17.23 -6.11
C SER A 548 -12.11 -16.36 -7.29
N LEU A 549 -12.88 -15.32 -7.62
CA LEU A 549 -12.53 -14.41 -8.70
C LEU A 549 -11.29 -13.57 -8.35
N SER A 550 -11.22 -13.10 -7.10
CA SER A 550 -10.04 -12.39 -6.58
C SER A 550 -8.79 -13.27 -6.59
N GLU A 551 -8.94 -14.54 -6.20
CA GLU A 551 -7.89 -15.54 -6.25
C GLU A 551 -7.42 -15.81 -7.69
N LYS A 552 -8.34 -15.94 -8.65
CA LYS A 552 -7.99 -16.10 -10.08
C LYS A 552 -7.22 -14.90 -10.65
N VAL A 553 -7.69 -13.69 -10.36
CA VAL A 553 -7.11 -12.45 -10.90
C VAL A 553 -5.73 -12.18 -10.31
N PHE A 554 -5.57 -12.37 -9.00
CA PHE A 554 -4.36 -11.98 -8.28
C PHE A 554 -3.45 -13.14 -7.87
N LEU A 555 -3.84 -14.40 -8.12
CA LEU A 555 -3.18 -15.61 -7.61
C LEU A 555 -2.94 -15.57 -6.10
N ALA A 556 -3.90 -15.01 -5.38
CA ALA A 556 -3.76 -14.74 -3.97
C ALA A 556 -5.07 -14.95 -3.23
N LYS A 557 -5.02 -15.81 -2.21
CA LYS A 557 -6.19 -16.23 -1.45
C LYS A 557 -6.23 -15.51 -0.10
N ALA A 558 -7.32 -14.79 0.12
CA ALA A 558 -7.66 -14.24 1.42
C ALA A 558 -8.36 -15.32 2.25
N THR A 559 -7.67 -15.85 3.26
CA THR A 559 -8.29 -16.82 4.17
C THR A 559 -8.53 -16.16 5.53
N PRO A 560 -9.78 -16.13 6.03
CA PRO A 560 -10.02 -15.80 7.43
C PRO A 560 -9.17 -16.67 8.33
N LEU A 561 -8.44 -16.09 9.30
CA LEU A 561 -7.55 -16.87 10.16
C LEU A 561 -8.25 -18.07 10.83
N ARG A 562 -9.53 -17.93 11.24
CA ARG A 562 -10.33 -19.01 11.85
C ARG A 562 -10.57 -20.23 10.94
N LYS A 563 -10.45 -20.07 9.62
CA LYS A 563 -10.65 -21.15 8.63
C LYS A 563 -9.34 -21.87 8.32
N LEU A 564 -8.20 -21.37 8.80
CA LEU A 564 -6.94 -22.09 8.68
C LEU A 564 -6.97 -23.32 9.61
N PRO A 565 -6.44 -24.47 9.18
CA PRO A 565 -6.31 -25.63 10.05
C PRO A 565 -5.55 -25.26 11.33
N GLN A 566 -5.93 -25.85 12.46
CA GLN A 566 -5.35 -25.57 13.80
C GLN A 566 -3.82 -25.75 13.83
N THR A 567 -3.28 -26.51 12.88
CA THR A 567 -1.84 -26.67 12.66
C THR A 567 -1.12 -25.36 12.28
N TYR A 568 -1.82 -24.39 11.67
CA TYR A 568 -1.27 -23.11 11.18
C TYR A 568 -1.32 -21.97 12.21
N CYS A 569 -1.82 -22.20 13.44
CA CYS A 569 -1.93 -21.13 14.45
C CYS A 569 -2.03 -21.70 15.87
N TYR A 570 -0.90 -21.79 16.57
CA TYR A 570 -0.81 -22.44 17.90
C TYR A 570 -1.48 -21.65 19.04
N HIS A 571 -1.76 -20.35 18.85
CA HIS A 571 -2.25 -19.45 19.90
C HIS A 571 -3.72 -18.97 19.71
N TRP A 572 -4.48 -19.55 18.77
CA TRP A 572 -5.74 -18.94 18.31
C TRP A 572 -6.95 -19.17 19.23
N ASP A 573 -7.05 -20.33 19.88
CA ASP A 573 -8.16 -20.61 20.80
C ASP A 573 -8.19 -19.57 21.94
N GLN A 574 -7.01 -19.10 22.38
CA GLN A 574 -6.85 -18.06 23.39
C GLN A 574 -7.28 -16.66 22.92
N LEU A 575 -7.11 -16.34 21.62
CA LEU A 575 -7.52 -15.08 20.99
C LEU A 575 -9.04 -14.98 20.75
N LEU A 576 -9.71 -16.12 20.55
CA LEU A 576 -11.16 -16.21 20.33
C LEU A 576 -11.94 -16.21 21.65
N GLU A 577 -11.48 -16.92 22.69
CA GLU A 577 -12.16 -17.03 23.99
C GLU A 577 -12.31 -15.69 24.72
N ARG A 578 -11.46 -14.70 24.40
CA ARG A 578 -11.46 -13.38 25.07
C ARG A 578 -12.25 -12.30 24.34
N ARG A 579 -12.82 -12.56 23.17
CA ARG A 579 -13.71 -11.57 22.50
C ARG A 579 -15.12 -11.70 23.03
N ARG A 580 -15.63 -10.61 23.62
CA ARG A 580 -17.04 -10.51 24.03
C ARG A 580 -17.95 -10.94 22.88
N PRO A 581 -18.90 -11.86 23.10
CA PRO A 581 -19.91 -12.20 22.11
C PRO A 581 -20.63 -10.94 21.62
N GLY A 582 -20.63 -10.69 20.31
CA GLY A 582 -21.49 -9.68 19.67
C GLY A 582 -20.89 -8.31 19.32
N THR A 583 -19.57 -8.07 19.43
CA THR A 583 -19.00 -6.73 19.14
C THR A 583 -18.30 -6.53 17.79
N VAL A 584 -18.05 -7.59 17.01
CA VAL A 584 -17.56 -7.50 15.61
C VAL A 584 -18.05 -8.74 14.86
N PRO A 585 -18.45 -8.67 13.58
CA PRO A 585 -18.68 -9.86 12.77
C PRO A 585 -17.44 -10.76 12.83
N GLN A 586 -17.65 -12.04 13.16
CA GLN A 586 -16.64 -13.00 13.62
C GLN A 586 -15.51 -13.35 12.60
N ASP A 587 -15.50 -12.72 11.41
CA ASP A 587 -14.84 -13.27 10.22
C ASP A 587 -13.81 -12.34 9.56
N ILE A 588 -13.83 -11.05 9.85
CA ILE A 588 -13.19 -10.02 9.01
C ILE A 588 -11.91 -9.41 9.59
N PRO A 589 -11.68 -9.23 10.91
CA PRO A 589 -10.57 -8.38 11.35
C PRO A 589 -9.17 -8.95 11.05
N PHE A 590 -9.05 -10.24 10.71
CA PHE A 590 -7.77 -10.88 10.38
C PHE A 590 -7.86 -11.73 9.11
N LEU A 591 -7.11 -11.33 8.09
CA LEU A 591 -7.00 -12.05 6.82
C LEU A 591 -5.54 -12.49 6.62
N TYR A 592 -5.36 -13.78 6.37
CA TYR A 592 -4.11 -14.37 5.91
C TYR A 592 -4.10 -14.40 4.38
N TRP A 593 -3.06 -13.84 3.78
CA TRP A 593 -2.90 -13.78 2.32
C TRP A 593 -1.88 -14.82 1.89
N GLN A 594 -2.37 -15.94 1.39
CA GLN A 594 -1.51 -16.92 0.74
C GLN A 594 -1.31 -16.51 -0.71
N TYR A 595 -0.06 -16.26 -1.09
CA TYR A 595 0.32 -16.02 -2.47
C TYR A 595 0.69 -17.35 -3.11
N TYR A 596 0.01 -17.71 -4.20
CA TYR A 596 0.47 -18.79 -5.05
C TYR A 596 1.49 -18.16 -5.97
N GLY A 597 2.72 -18.67 -5.88
CA GLY A 597 3.74 -18.35 -6.86
C GLY A 597 3.23 -18.47 -8.31
N LEU A 598 3.89 -17.79 -9.25
CA LEU A 598 3.78 -18.02 -10.70
C LEU A 598 4.24 -19.46 -11.01
N GLN A 599 3.47 -20.45 -10.57
CA GLN A 599 3.57 -21.78 -11.14
C GLN A 599 3.12 -21.67 -12.61
N PRO A 600 3.81 -22.32 -13.55
CA PRO A 600 3.28 -22.46 -14.91
C PRO A 600 1.86 -22.98 -14.82
N LEU A 601 0.91 -22.38 -15.54
CA LEU A 601 -0.48 -22.84 -15.60
C LEU A 601 -0.48 -24.35 -15.89
N THR A 602 -0.72 -25.17 -14.88
CA THR A 602 -0.89 -26.62 -15.05
C THR A 602 -2.34 -26.88 -15.45
N ASP A 603 -2.65 -28.09 -15.91
CA ASP A 603 -4.03 -28.50 -16.24
C ASP A 603 -5.02 -28.42 -15.04
N THR A 604 -4.53 -28.10 -13.84
CA THR A 604 -5.29 -27.91 -12.59
C THR A 604 -5.46 -26.44 -12.17
N ASP A 605 -4.97 -25.48 -12.96
CA ASP A 605 -5.08 -24.04 -12.70
C ASP A 605 -6.54 -23.54 -12.89
N PRO A 606 -7.09 -22.69 -12.01
CA PRO A 606 -8.45 -22.16 -12.15
C PRO A 606 -8.71 -21.31 -13.41
N GLY A 607 -7.69 -21.02 -14.23
CA GLY A 607 -7.80 -20.36 -15.53
C GLY A 607 -8.10 -18.85 -15.41
N LEU A 608 -7.64 -18.09 -16.41
CA LEU A 608 -7.87 -16.64 -16.47
C LEU A 608 -9.38 -16.33 -16.56
N CYS A 609 -9.75 -15.14 -16.08
CA CYS A 609 -11.10 -14.61 -16.31
C CYS A 609 -11.37 -14.48 -17.81
N SER A 610 -12.64 -14.63 -18.22
CA SER A 610 -13.03 -14.37 -19.60
C SER A 610 -12.72 -12.93 -20.00
N ARG A 611 -12.48 -12.68 -21.29
CA ARG A 611 -12.22 -11.33 -21.82
C ARG A 611 -13.34 -10.34 -21.44
N GLU A 612 -14.59 -10.77 -21.53
CA GLU A 612 -15.76 -9.92 -21.23
C GLU A 612 -15.87 -9.62 -19.74
N ASP A 613 -15.61 -10.59 -18.87
CA ASP A 613 -15.63 -10.40 -17.41
C ASP A 613 -14.48 -9.45 -16.99
N LEU A 614 -13.28 -9.66 -17.53
CA LEU A 614 -12.12 -8.78 -17.29
C LEU A 614 -12.42 -7.34 -17.71
N LYS A 615 -12.94 -7.15 -18.93
CA LYS A 615 -13.32 -5.85 -19.46
C LYS A 615 -14.38 -5.17 -18.60
N THR A 616 -15.42 -5.90 -18.22
CA THR A 616 -16.50 -5.40 -17.35
C THR A 616 -15.96 -4.97 -15.98
N TRP A 617 -15.10 -5.80 -15.39
CA TRP A 617 -14.47 -5.52 -14.11
C TRP A 617 -13.60 -4.26 -14.15
N LEU A 618 -12.69 -4.17 -15.12
CA LEU A 618 -11.79 -3.01 -15.26
C LEU A 618 -12.58 -1.71 -15.49
N HIS A 619 -13.66 -1.74 -16.28
CA HIS A 619 -14.54 -0.59 -16.42
C HIS A 619 -15.23 -0.22 -15.10
N THR A 620 -15.73 -1.20 -14.35
CA THR A 620 -16.35 -0.97 -13.03
C THR A 620 -15.37 -0.33 -12.07
N LEU A 621 -14.14 -0.87 -11.99
CA LEU A 621 -13.09 -0.33 -11.12
C LEU A 621 -12.68 1.09 -11.53
N PHE A 622 -12.50 1.33 -12.83
CA PHE A 622 -12.22 2.68 -13.36
C PHE A 622 -13.31 3.67 -12.94
N MET A 623 -14.58 3.30 -13.11
CA MET A 623 -15.72 4.13 -12.72
C MET A 623 -15.82 4.31 -11.20
N LYS A 624 -15.44 3.33 -10.38
CA LYS A 624 -15.36 3.51 -8.92
C LYS A 624 -14.34 4.57 -8.51
N ILE A 625 -13.19 4.62 -9.20
CA ILE A 625 -12.14 5.63 -8.97
C ILE A 625 -12.61 7.02 -9.43
N ALA A 626 -13.25 7.07 -10.61
CA ALA A 626 -13.74 8.30 -11.22
C ALA A 626 -14.99 8.88 -10.51
N PHE A 627 -15.92 8.03 -10.10
CA PHE A 627 -17.20 8.43 -9.51
C PHE A 627 -17.34 7.83 -8.10
N PRO A 628 -16.57 8.34 -7.12
CA PRO A 628 -16.65 7.84 -5.75
C PRO A 628 -18.03 8.14 -5.17
N MET A 629 -18.62 7.15 -4.48
CA MET A 629 -19.91 7.33 -3.83
C MET A 629 -19.79 8.24 -2.60
N HIS A 630 -20.84 9.02 -2.32
CA HIS A 630 -20.91 9.90 -1.16
C HIS A 630 -20.71 9.10 0.15
N ARG A 631 -19.76 9.50 1.00
CA ARG A 631 -19.42 8.80 2.24
C ARG A 631 -19.97 9.58 3.43
N THR A 632 -20.81 8.96 4.26
CA THR A 632 -21.36 9.63 5.46
C THR A 632 -20.35 9.56 6.62
N THR A 633 -19.97 10.73 7.15
CA THR A 633 -19.03 10.84 8.29
C THR A 633 -19.71 10.78 9.65
N ALA A 634 -21.04 10.67 9.68
CA ALA A 634 -21.87 10.77 10.89
C ALA A 634 -21.62 9.65 11.92
N ALA A 635 -21.08 8.49 11.50
CA ALA A 635 -20.89 7.33 12.38
C ALA A 635 -19.51 7.30 13.10
N GLY A 636 -18.61 8.25 12.85
CA GLY A 636 -17.27 8.29 13.46
C GLY A 636 -16.21 7.43 12.77
N HIS A 637 -14.94 7.56 13.18
CA HIS A 637 -13.76 7.01 12.48
C HIS A 637 -13.74 5.47 12.34
N LEU A 638 -14.42 4.74 13.22
CA LEU A 638 -14.46 3.27 13.17
C LEU A 638 -15.22 2.74 11.94
N PHE A 639 -16.15 3.50 11.37
CA PHE A 639 -16.96 3.08 10.21
C PHE A 639 -16.49 3.69 8.88
N LEU A 640 -15.39 4.46 8.90
CA LEU A 640 -14.85 5.14 7.73
C LEU A 640 -14.16 4.17 6.76
N ILE A 641 -14.85 3.86 5.67
CA ILE A 641 -14.24 3.13 4.55
C ILE A 641 -13.24 4.04 3.86
N TRP A 642 -11.99 3.58 3.80
CA TRP A 642 -10.89 4.29 3.14
C TRP A 642 -10.77 3.86 1.68
N SER A 643 -11.06 4.72 0.71
CA SER A 643 -10.78 4.43 -0.71
C SER A 643 -10.47 5.67 -1.55
N PRO A 644 -9.36 6.40 -1.29
CA PRO A 644 -9.01 7.61 -2.00
C PRO A 644 -8.14 7.32 -3.23
N LEU A 645 -8.29 6.16 -3.90
CA LEU A 645 -7.48 5.86 -5.08
C LEU A 645 -7.69 6.92 -6.19
N ASN A 646 -6.63 7.21 -6.94
CA ASN A 646 -6.68 7.98 -8.19
C ASN A 646 -6.26 7.10 -9.39
N PHE A 647 -6.30 7.64 -10.61
CA PHE A 647 -6.08 6.84 -11.82
C PHE A 647 -4.69 6.23 -11.98
N THR A 648 -3.67 6.67 -11.24
CA THR A 648 -2.33 6.07 -11.32
C THR A 648 -2.34 4.57 -10.97
N ILE A 649 -3.26 4.15 -10.09
CA ILE A 649 -3.39 2.75 -9.70
C ILE A 649 -3.82 1.86 -10.87
N PHE A 650 -4.57 2.42 -11.82
CA PHE A 650 -5.10 1.69 -12.97
C PHE A 650 -3.97 1.21 -13.89
N PHE A 651 -2.96 2.05 -14.15
CA PHE A 651 -1.81 1.68 -14.97
C PHE A 651 -0.96 0.58 -14.34
N ARG A 652 -0.75 0.66 -13.02
CA ARG A 652 -0.04 -0.39 -12.27
C ARG A 652 -0.80 -1.69 -12.25
N LEU A 653 -2.13 -1.63 -12.13
CA LEU A 653 -2.98 -2.81 -12.25
C LEU A 653 -2.82 -3.48 -13.63
N LEU A 654 -2.76 -2.71 -14.72
CA LEU A 654 -2.55 -3.26 -16.07
C LEU A 654 -1.18 -3.94 -16.20
N GLU A 655 -0.13 -3.38 -15.61
CA GLU A 655 1.20 -4.03 -15.51
C GLU A 655 1.10 -5.36 -14.76
N THR A 656 0.48 -5.36 -13.57
CA THR A 656 0.27 -6.59 -12.79
C THR A 656 -0.51 -7.62 -13.59
N LEU A 657 -1.63 -7.27 -14.24
CA LEU A 657 -2.43 -8.22 -15.02
C LEU A 657 -1.66 -8.80 -16.20
N TYR A 658 -0.83 -8.00 -16.88
CA TYR A 658 0.03 -8.52 -17.94
C TYR A 658 1.02 -9.57 -17.42
N GLU A 659 1.66 -9.30 -16.28
CA GLU A 659 2.57 -10.25 -15.62
C GLU A 659 1.86 -11.54 -15.18
N ARG A 660 0.54 -11.48 -14.91
CA ARG A 660 -0.31 -12.66 -14.62
C ARG A 660 -0.67 -13.47 -15.87
N GLY A 661 -0.27 -13.02 -17.06
CA GLY A 661 -0.53 -13.72 -18.31
C GLY A 661 -1.79 -13.28 -19.05
N TYR A 662 -2.47 -12.21 -18.61
CA TYR A 662 -3.56 -11.64 -19.41
C TYR A 662 -3.04 -11.09 -20.75
N PRO A 663 -3.67 -11.43 -21.89
CA PRO A 663 -3.21 -10.98 -23.20
C PRO A 663 -3.11 -9.45 -23.30
N ALA A 664 -1.95 -8.94 -23.71
CA ALA A 664 -1.75 -7.50 -23.93
C ALA A 664 -2.84 -6.83 -24.78
N HIS A 665 -3.33 -7.52 -25.82
CA HIS A 665 -4.40 -6.96 -26.67
C HIS A 665 -5.75 -6.83 -25.95
N TRP A 666 -6.03 -7.60 -24.89
CA TRP A 666 -7.23 -7.42 -24.06
C TRP A 666 -7.09 -6.16 -23.19
N LEU A 667 -5.92 -6.00 -22.54
CA LEU A 667 -5.63 -4.85 -21.68
C LEU A 667 -5.57 -3.54 -22.48
N ALA A 668 -4.93 -3.59 -23.65
CA ALA A 668 -4.85 -2.45 -24.57
C ALA A 668 -6.22 -2.05 -25.12
N ASP A 669 -7.11 -3.01 -25.40
CA ASP A 669 -8.49 -2.73 -25.84
C ASP A 669 -9.28 -1.97 -24.77
N VAL A 670 -9.24 -2.43 -23.51
CA VAL A 670 -9.85 -1.71 -22.37
C VAL A 670 -9.32 -0.28 -22.28
N LEU A 671 -8.00 -0.11 -22.26
CA LEU A 671 -7.37 1.20 -22.16
C LEU A 671 -7.75 2.11 -23.35
N SER A 672 -7.78 1.57 -24.57
CA SER A 672 -8.16 2.31 -25.79
C SER A 672 -9.63 2.78 -25.76
N THR A 673 -10.55 1.91 -25.33
CA THR A 673 -11.98 2.26 -25.22
C THR A 673 -12.23 3.38 -24.20
N ILE A 674 -11.49 3.38 -23.07
CA ILE A 674 -11.54 4.47 -22.09
C ILE A 674 -10.99 5.76 -22.69
N LEU A 675 -9.80 5.72 -23.31
CA LEU A 675 -9.14 6.90 -23.91
C LEU A 675 -9.99 7.63 -24.96
N ASN A 676 -10.75 6.85 -25.73
CA ASN A 676 -11.63 7.37 -26.78
C ASN A 676 -13.01 7.82 -26.26
N ASN A 677 -13.30 7.63 -24.96
CA ASN A 677 -14.64 7.85 -24.38
C ASN A 677 -15.74 7.03 -25.10
N GLU A 678 -15.41 5.77 -25.40
CA GLU A 678 -16.23 4.81 -26.14
C GLU A 678 -16.67 3.62 -25.26
N VAL A 679 -16.58 3.78 -23.93
CA VAL A 679 -16.91 2.73 -22.97
C VAL A 679 -18.39 2.38 -23.06
N THR A 680 -18.66 1.16 -23.54
CA THR A 680 -19.98 0.51 -23.49
C THR A 680 -19.83 -0.75 -22.65
N THR A 681 -20.50 -0.80 -21.50
CA THR A 681 -20.24 -1.83 -20.49
C THR A 681 -21.49 -2.19 -19.67
N THR A 682 -21.50 -3.40 -19.12
CA THR A 682 -22.49 -3.85 -18.12
C THR A 682 -22.11 -3.41 -16.71
N GLY A 683 -20.85 -3.05 -16.47
CA GLY A 683 -20.36 -2.47 -15.21
C GLY A 683 -21.03 -1.13 -14.88
N ARG A 684 -21.06 -0.73 -13.60
CA ARG A 684 -21.66 0.54 -13.16
C ARG A 684 -20.79 1.23 -12.11
N PRO A 685 -20.85 2.58 -12.01
CA PRO A 685 -20.32 3.26 -10.83
C PRO A 685 -21.05 2.78 -9.57
N PRO A 686 -20.40 2.82 -8.40
CA PRO A 686 -20.99 2.40 -7.14
C PRO A 686 -22.20 3.28 -6.76
N CYS A 687 -23.29 2.67 -6.33
CA CYS A 687 -24.48 3.35 -5.81
C CYS A 687 -24.65 3.19 -4.29
N SER A 688 -23.84 2.33 -3.66
CA SER A 688 -23.80 2.10 -2.21
C SER A 688 -22.40 2.30 -1.62
N CYS A 689 -22.33 2.50 -0.31
CA CYS A 689 -21.11 2.61 0.47
C CYS A 689 -21.30 1.91 1.83
N PRO A 690 -20.69 0.74 2.08
CA PRO A 690 -19.85 -0.04 1.15
C PRO A 690 -20.61 -0.56 -0.07
N LEU A 691 -19.86 -0.86 -1.14
CA LEU A 691 -20.37 -1.43 -2.38
C LEU A 691 -21.00 -2.80 -2.14
N SER A 692 -22.30 -2.89 -2.41
CA SER A 692 -23.06 -4.13 -2.28
C SER A 692 -22.58 -5.21 -3.26
N LEU A 693 -22.71 -6.46 -2.83
CA LEU A 693 -22.38 -7.63 -3.68
C LEU A 693 -23.33 -7.74 -4.88
N GLU A 694 -24.60 -7.39 -4.68
CA GLU A 694 -25.63 -7.42 -5.72
C GLU A 694 -25.27 -6.48 -6.88
N GLU A 695 -24.80 -5.26 -6.59
CA GLU A 695 -24.43 -4.29 -7.63
C GLU A 695 -23.34 -4.76 -8.59
N THR A 696 -22.45 -5.64 -8.12
CA THR A 696 -21.30 -6.16 -8.87
C THR A 696 -21.61 -7.50 -9.55
N THR A 697 -22.54 -8.29 -8.99
CA THR A 697 -22.91 -9.62 -9.52
C THR A 697 -24.09 -9.58 -10.49
N GLU A 698 -24.97 -8.59 -10.36
CA GLU A 698 -26.15 -8.45 -11.20
C GLU A 698 -25.77 -8.16 -12.66
N ARG A 699 -26.26 -9.00 -13.59
CA ARG A 699 -26.06 -8.79 -15.03
C ARG A 699 -26.95 -7.65 -15.53
N LYS A 700 -26.33 -6.50 -15.77
CA LYS A 700 -26.99 -5.32 -16.32
C LYS A 700 -26.86 -5.27 -17.84
N VAL A 701 -27.78 -4.55 -18.49
CA VAL A 701 -27.70 -4.29 -19.93
C VAL A 701 -26.49 -3.39 -20.22
N ALA A 702 -25.76 -3.65 -21.31
CA ALA A 702 -24.64 -2.80 -21.71
C ALA A 702 -25.13 -1.37 -22.01
N GLN A 703 -24.47 -0.38 -21.42
CA GLN A 703 -24.79 1.04 -21.59
C GLN A 703 -23.52 1.85 -21.88
N ARG A 704 -23.67 2.91 -22.66
CA ARG A 704 -22.61 3.88 -22.92
C ARG A 704 -22.39 4.73 -21.68
N MET A 705 -21.13 4.85 -21.25
CA MET A 705 -20.71 5.67 -20.12
C MET A 705 -20.01 6.93 -20.64
N ASP A 706 -20.38 8.10 -20.10
CA ASP A 706 -19.69 9.34 -20.42
C ASP A 706 -18.61 9.64 -19.37
N LEU A 707 -17.36 9.56 -19.82
CA LEU A 707 -16.17 9.80 -19.00
C LEU A 707 -15.53 11.16 -19.29
N SER A 708 -16.19 12.03 -20.09
CA SER A 708 -15.65 13.31 -20.56
C SER A 708 -14.91 14.14 -19.50
N PRO A 709 -15.41 14.30 -18.25
CA PRO A 709 -14.72 15.12 -17.23
C PRO A 709 -13.29 14.66 -16.90
N TYR A 710 -13.02 13.36 -17.00
CA TYR A 710 -11.76 12.74 -16.58
C TYR A 710 -10.79 12.53 -17.74
N MET A 711 -11.23 12.75 -18.99
CA MET A 711 -10.43 12.42 -20.18
C MET A 711 -9.14 13.21 -20.25
N LEU A 712 -9.14 14.51 -19.92
CA LEU A 712 -7.93 15.32 -19.99
C LEU A 712 -6.82 14.76 -19.11
N GLU A 713 -7.11 14.50 -17.83
CA GLU A 713 -6.16 13.88 -16.90
C GLU A 713 -5.75 12.49 -17.39
N PHE A 714 -6.70 11.62 -17.70
CA PHE A 714 -6.41 10.22 -17.98
C PHE A 714 -5.56 10.03 -19.24
N ARG A 715 -5.74 10.91 -20.24
CA ARG A 715 -4.92 10.95 -21.46
C ARG A 715 -3.49 11.39 -21.15
N CYS A 716 -3.31 12.42 -20.33
CA CYS A 716 -1.99 12.87 -19.88
C CYS A 716 -1.27 11.74 -19.15
N LEU A 717 -1.94 11.13 -18.16
CA LEU A 717 -1.39 10.00 -17.42
C LEU A 717 -1.02 8.84 -18.34
N THR A 718 -1.84 8.51 -19.35
CA THR A 718 -1.53 7.43 -20.28
C THR A 718 -0.24 7.68 -21.06
N VAL A 719 -0.04 8.88 -21.59
CA VAL A 719 1.22 9.23 -22.28
C VAL A 719 2.41 9.16 -21.33
N MET A 720 2.24 9.57 -20.08
CA MET A 720 3.29 9.46 -19.04
C MET A 720 3.61 8.01 -18.68
N TRP A 721 2.61 7.13 -18.59
CA TRP A 721 2.73 5.73 -18.18
C TRP A 721 3.09 4.78 -19.32
N LEU A 722 2.85 5.15 -20.59
CA LEU A 722 3.09 4.29 -21.75
C LEU A 722 4.52 3.72 -21.85
N PRO A 723 5.60 4.49 -21.56
CA PRO A 723 6.95 3.92 -21.50
C PRO A 723 7.05 2.77 -20.49
N ALA A 724 6.37 2.90 -19.34
CA ALA A 724 6.42 1.94 -18.25
C ALA A 724 5.52 0.71 -18.41
N LEU A 725 4.45 0.79 -19.20
CA LEU A 725 3.60 -0.38 -19.45
C LEU A 725 4.39 -1.50 -20.18
N PRO A 726 4.16 -2.78 -19.89
CA PRO A 726 4.91 -3.87 -20.53
C PRO A 726 4.46 -4.14 -21.99
N PHE A 727 3.39 -3.48 -22.44
CA PHE A 727 2.85 -3.59 -23.80
C PHE A 727 2.59 -2.19 -24.40
N GLY A 728 2.51 -2.11 -25.74
CA GLY A 728 2.12 -0.88 -26.45
C GLY A 728 0.63 -0.80 -26.78
N LEU A 729 0.16 0.37 -27.24
CA LEU A 729 -1.23 0.60 -27.60
C LEU A 729 -1.39 0.63 -29.12
N PRO A 730 -2.05 -0.36 -29.74
CA PRO A 730 -2.23 -0.41 -31.19
C PRO A 730 -3.36 0.48 -31.72
N VAL A 731 -4.25 0.94 -30.84
CA VAL A 731 -5.42 1.78 -31.19
C VAL A 731 -5.32 3.06 -30.39
N LEU A 732 -4.91 4.14 -31.04
CA LEU A 732 -4.64 5.41 -30.37
C LEU A 732 -5.20 6.57 -31.20
N ASN A 733 -5.95 7.48 -30.58
CA ASN A 733 -6.44 8.67 -31.26
C ASN A 733 -5.26 9.57 -31.71
N PRO A 734 -5.25 10.06 -32.96
CA PRO A 734 -4.21 10.98 -33.44
C PRO A 734 -3.98 12.24 -32.59
N LEU A 735 -4.99 12.69 -31.83
CA LEU A 735 -4.84 13.79 -30.88
C LEU A 735 -3.76 13.53 -29.83
N PHE A 736 -3.51 12.26 -29.47
CA PHE A 736 -2.53 11.88 -28.45
C PHE A 736 -1.08 12.06 -28.91
N ALA A 737 -0.84 12.03 -30.24
CA ALA A 737 0.50 12.20 -30.82
C ALA A 737 1.08 13.60 -30.61
N ARG A 738 0.27 14.60 -30.24
CA ARG A 738 0.68 16.00 -30.18
C ARG A 738 0.74 16.57 -28.77
N MET A 739 0.44 15.76 -27.75
CA MET A 739 0.31 16.26 -26.38
C MET A 739 1.65 16.74 -25.81
N LYS A 740 1.65 17.96 -25.27
CA LYS A 740 2.80 18.57 -24.58
C LYS A 740 2.48 18.66 -23.10
N ILE A 741 2.87 17.67 -22.33
CA ILE A 741 2.46 17.60 -20.92
C ILE A 741 3.36 18.52 -20.08
N ARG A 742 2.77 19.35 -19.21
CA ARG A 742 3.48 20.23 -18.27
C ARG A 742 2.94 20.09 -16.85
N ARG A 743 3.82 20.31 -15.87
CA ARG A 743 3.47 20.44 -14.46
C ARG A 743 3.04 21.86 -14.17
N TYR A 744 1.84 21.98 -13.61
CA TYR A 744 1.27 23.25 -13.18
C TYR A 744 1.16 23.32 -11.67
N GLU A 745 1.25 24.55 -11.15
CA GLU A 745 1.01 24.89 -9.75
C GLU A 745 -0.08 25.96 -9.64
N ILE A 746 -0.92 25.83 -8.61
CA ILE A 746 -1.97 26.80 -8.31
C ILE A 746 -2.12 26.96 -6.79
N ALA A 747 -2.28 28.19 -6.34
CA ALA A 747 -2.52 28.51 -4.93
C ALA A 747 -4.01 28.71 -4.66
N PHE A 748 -4.56 27.96 -3.71
CA PHE A 748 -5.96 28.06 -3.31
C PHE A 748 -6.10 28.91 -2.03
N ARG A 749 -7.24 29.61 -1.91
CA ARG A 749 -7.56 30.48 -0.76
C ARG A 749 -8.98 30.22 -0.28
N ASP A 750 -9.28 30.77 0.91
CA ASP A 750 -10.59 30.67 1.56
C ASP A 750 -11.06 29.22 1.66
N LEU A 751 -10.19 28.37 2.23
CA LEU A 751 -10.43 26.94 2.36
C LEU A 751 -11.48 26.70 3.44
N ASP A 752 -12.64 26.19 3.03
CA ASP A 752 -13.70 25.74 3.93
C ASP A 752 -13.99 24.28 3.62
N TRP A 753 -13.53 23.41 4.50
CA TRP A 753 -13.72 21.98 4.35
C TRP A 753 -15.17 21.55 4.63
N GLN A 754 -16.06 22.40 5.15
CA GLN A 754 -17.49 22.10 5.41
C GLN A 754 -17.75 20.77 6.14
N GLY A 755 -17.48 20.76 7.46
CA GLY A 755 -18.00 19.73 8.39
C GLY A 755 -17.14 18.46 8.55
N GLY A 756 -16.76 18.21 9.82
CA GLY A 756 -16.19 16.96 10.34
C GLY A 756 -14.66 16.88 10.37
N LYS A 757 -14.10 16.41 11.49
CA LYS A 757 -12.66 16.08 11.69
C LYS A 757 -12.15 14.90 10.81
N TYR A 758 -12.92 14.47 9.81
CA TYR A 758 -12.74 13.17 9.15
C TYR A 758 -12.72 13.29 7.63
N VAL A 759 -11.99 12.34 7.05
CA VAL A 759 -11.07 12.59 5.94
C VAL A 759 -11.76 12.92 4.61
N PRO A 760 -11.65 14.18 4.17
CA PRO A 760 -12.04 14.58 2.84
C PRO A 760 -11.03 14.07 1.82
N VAL A 761 -11.52 13.44 0.77
CA VAL A 761 -10.72 13.10 -0.41
C VAL A 761 -10.87 14.24 -1.39
N LEU A 762 -9.76 14.84 -1.81
CA LEU A 762 -9.78 16.08 -2.58
C LEU A 762 -9.36 15.85 -4.02
N SER A 763 -10.06 16.54 -4.91
CA SER A 763 -9.75 16.60 -6.34
C SER A 763 -9.80 18.07 -6.79
N VAL A 764 -9.16 18.37 -7.93
CA VAL A 764 -9.20 19.70 -8.53
C VAL A 764 -10.24 19.72 -9.64
N LEU A 765 -11.16 20.67 -9.57
CA LEU A 765 -12.19 20.90 -10.57
C LEU A 765 -11.80 22.10 -11.42
N LEU A 766 -11.77 21.91 -12.74
CA LEU A 766 -11.51 22.93 -13.76
C LEU A 766 -12.80 23.17 -14.54
N GLY A 767 -13.25 24.41 -14.67
CA GLY A 767 -14.46 24.69 -15.44
C GLY A 767 -14.76 26.17 -15.63
N LYS A 768 -15.73 26.47 -16.50
CA LYS A 768 -16.29 27.82 -16.62
C LYS A 768 -17.23 28.10 -15.45
N ARG A 769 -17.18 29.32 -14.92
CA ARG A 769 -18.15 29.77 -13.90
C ARG A 769 -19.53 29.95 -14.56
N SER A 770 -20.56 29.35 -13.96
CA SER A 770 -21.94 29.83 -14.11
C SER A 770 -22.30 30.63 -12.86
N GLU A 771 -22.92 31.80 -13.03
CA GLU A 771 -23.50 32.54 -11.90
C GLU A 771 -24.49 31.65 -11.14
N GLY A 772 -24.33 31.53 -9.82
CA GLY A 772 -25.31 30.85 -8.96
C GLY A 772 -25.32 29.31 -9.03
N SER A 773 -24.38 28.67 -8.33
CA SER A 773 -24.40 27.26 -7.88
C SER A 773 -24.38 26.12 -8.93
N ALA A 774 -23.34 25.28 -8.78
CA ALA A 774 -22.97 24.07 -9.52
C ALA A 774 -22.48 24.29 -10.97
N PHE A 775 -21.29 23.78 -11.29
CA PHE A 775 -20.78 23.62 -12.65
C PHE A 775 -21.73 22.70 -13.42
N LYS A 776 -22.73 23.25 -14.12
CA LYS A 776 -23.82 22.46 -14.73
C LYS A 776 -23.48 21.89 -16.12
N ALA A 777 -22.38 22.31 -16.75
CA ALA A 777 -21.86 21.71 -17.99
C ALA A 777 -20.41 22.15 -18.23
N ASN A 778 -19.62 21.30 -18.90
CA ASN A 778 -18.26 21.58 -19.39
C ASN A 778 -17.21 21.85 -18.30
N TYR A 779 -16.83 20.79 -17.58
CA TYR A 779 -15.77 20.80 -16.58
C TYR A 779 -14.83 19.60 -16.76
N SER A 780 -13.63 19.71 -16.20
CA SER A 780 -12.65 18.63 -16.12
C SER A 780 -12.20 18.42 -14.67
N VAL A 781 -11.90 17.18 -14.33
CA VAL A 781 -11.50 16.76 -12.99
C VAL A 781 -10.07 16.21 -13.02
N VAL A 782 -9.29 16.60 -12.02
CA VAL A 782 -7.93 16.10 -11.78
C VAL A 782 -7.90 15.44 -10.40
N THR A 783 -7.64 14.13 -10.39
CA THR A 783 -7.57 13.26 -9.21
C THR A 783 -6.14 12.98 -8.75
N THR A 784 -5.16 13.04 -9.66
CA THR A 784 -3.74 12.82 -9.41
C THR A 784 -3.01 14.15 -9.28
N TRP A 785 -2.89 14.62 -8.04
CA TRP A 785 -2.23 15.89 -7.73
C TRP A 785 -1.54 15.85 -6.35
N LYS A 786 -0.54 16.72 -6.15
CA LYS A 786 0.14 16.90 -4.86
C LYS A 786 -0.38 18.15 -4.18
N TRP A 787 -0.68 18.03 -2.90
CA TRP A 787 -1.15 19.13 -2.06
C TRP A 787 -0.08 19.54 -1.04
N ASP A 788 0.40 20.79 -1.12
CA ASP A 788 1.19 21.40 -0.07
C ASP A 788 0.25 22.17 0.87
N VAL A 789 0.01 21.59 2.03
CA VAL A 789 -0.87 22.15 3.07
C VAL A 789 -0.31 23.45 3.64
N LYS A 790 1.02 23.59 3.76
CA LYS A 790 1.62 24.79 4.37
C LYS A 790 1.51 25.98 3.42
N GLN A 791 1.67 25.73 2.13
CA GLN A 791 1.62 26.77 1.10
C GLN A 791 0.21 26.96 0.52
N HIS A 792 -0.73 26.06 0.83
CA HIS A 792 -2.03 25.94 0.17
C HIS A 792 -1.91 25.87 -1.36
N THR A 793 -0.91 25.14 -1.86
CA THR A 793 -0.64 25.00 -3.29
C THR A 793 -0.88 23.57 -3.78
N GLY A 794 -1.66 23.42 -4.84
CA GLY A 794 -1.83 22.17 -5.57
C GLY A 794 -0.91 22.11 -6.78
N SER A 795 -0.36 20.93 -7.09
CA SER A 795 0.39 20.69 -8.33
C SER A 795 -0.03 19.42 -9.05
N PHE A 796 -0.15 19.50 -10.38
CA PHE A 796 -0.63 18.42 -11.24
C PHE A 796 -0.10 18.56 -12.67
N TRP A 797 -0.22 17.49 -13.46
CA TRP A 797 0.26 17.41 -14.84
C TRP A 797 -0.91 17.48 -15.83
N LEU A 798 -0.84 18.37 -16.82
CA LEU A 798 -1.83 18.50 -17.88
C LEU A 798 -1.17 18.85 -19.22
N ASP A 799 -1.90 18.63 -20.31
CA ASP A 799 -1.50 19.05 -21.65
C ASP A 799 -1.53 20.58 -21.80
N GLU A 800 -0.45 21.15 -22.34
CA GLU A 800 -0.24 22.58 -22.54
C GLU A 800 -1.29 23.20 -23.45
N ASP A 801 -1.49 22.65 -24.65
CA ASP A 801 -2.44 23.18 -25.63
C ASP A 801 -3.87 23.21 -25.05
N SER A 802 -4.24 22.16 -24.29
CA SER A 802 -5.52 22.09 -23.59
C SER A 802 -5.65 23.16 -22.49
N VAL A 803 -4.58 23.41 -21.72
CA VAL A 803 -4.56 24.43 -20.67
C VAL A 803 -4.61 25.84 -21.26
N GLU A 804 -3.86 26.13 -22.33
CA GLU A 804 -3.91 27.42 -23.03
C GLU A 804 -5.32 27.72 -23.52
N LYS A 805 -5.97 26.74 -24.14
CA LYS A 805 -7.38 26.86 -24.55
C LYS A 805 -8.31 27.15 -23.36
N MET A 806 -8.11 26.47 -22.22
CA MET A 806 -8.90 26.74 -21.01
C MET A 806 -8.67 28.15 -20.46
N VAL A 807 -7.45 28.66 -20.51
CA VAL A 807 -7.10 30.03 -20.12
C VAL A 807 -7.79 31.04 -21.03
N ASP A 808 -7.73 30.86 -22.34
CA ASP A 808 -8.38 31.72 -23.33
C ASP A 808 -9.90 31.72 -23.19
N GLU A 809 -10.45 30.57 -22.83
CA GLU A 809 -11.88 30.39 -22.59
C GLU A 809 -12.36 30.86 -21.21
N GLY A 810 -11.47 31.41 -20.36
CA GLY A 810 -11.83 31.99 -19.06
C GLY A 810 -12.17 30.95 -17.98
N TRP A 811 -11.54 29.78 -18.00
CA TRP A 811 -11.78 28.74 -16.99
C TRP A 811 -11.19 29.12 -15.62
N SER A 812 -11.74 28.50 -14.57
CA SER A 812 -11.26 28.60 -13.19
C SER A 812 -11.02 27.21 -12.60
N ALA A 813 -10.18 27.16 -11.57
CA ALA A 813 -9.92 25.97 -10.77
C ALA A 813 -10.47 26.12 -9.34
N ALA A 814 -10.97 25.05 -8.75
CA ALA A 814 -11.32 24.99 -7.33
C ALA A 814 -11.01 23.60 -6.75
N ILE A 815 -10.80 23.53 -5.45
CA ILE A 815 -10.75 22.25 -4.73
C ILE A 815 -12.18 21.80 -4.49
N PHE A 816 -12.47 20.53 -4.79
CA PHE A 816 -13.74 19.90 -4.45
C PHE A 816 -13.52 18.63 -3.63
N ARG A 817 -14.53 18.30 -2.82
CA ARG A 817 -14.60 17.08 -2.02
C ARG A 817 -15.31 15.99 -2.78
N ASP A 818 -14.63 14.87 -2.98
CA ASP A 818 -15.17 13.68 -3.64
C ASP A 818 -16.27 13.01 -2.81
N ASP A 819 -16.21 13.13 -1.49
CA ASP A 819 -17.12 12.42 -0.58
C ASP A 819 -18.48 13.10 -0.42
N ASN A 820 -18.60 14.39 -0.73
CA ASN A 820 -19.86 15.13 -0.64
C ASN A 820 -20.15 16.05 -1.83
N TRP A 821 -19.29 16.06 -2.84
CA TRP A 821 -19.42 16.83 -4.08
C TRP A 821 -19.49 18.36 -3.86
N LYS A 822 -18.91 18.86 -2.76
CA LYS A 822 -18.89 20.29 -2.45
C LYS A 822 -17.55 20.95 -2.77
N VAL A 823 -17.63 22.17 -3.27
CA VAL A 823 -16.47 23.03 -3.50
C VAL A 823 -15.98 23.55 -2.15
N CYS A 824 -14.68 23.41 -1.88
CA CYS A 824 -14.05 23.70 -0.59
C CYS A 824 -13.04 24.84 -0.65
N SER A 825 -12.86 25.47 -1.81
CA SER A 825 -12.01 26.65 -1.97
C SER A 825 -12.74 27.71 -2.78
N LYS A 826 -12.31 28.96 -2.64
CA LYS A 826 -12.64 29.98 -3.64
C LYS A 826 -12.06 29.56 -4.99
N ALA A 827 -12.84 29.73 -6.05
CA ALA A 827 -12.39 29.44 -7.41
C ALA A 827 -11.34 30.47 -7.85
N VAL A 828 -10.24 29.99 -8.41
CA VAL A 828 -9.08 30.76 -8.88
C VAL A 828 -9.09 30.75 -10.40
N GLU A 829 -9.06 31.91 -11.05
CA GLU A 829 -8.96 31.98 -12.51
C GLU A 829 -7.64 31.38 -12.98
N LEU A 830 -7.68 30.60 -14.06
CA LEU A 830 -6.46 29.98 -14.60
C LEU A 830 -5.49 31.04 -15.11
N LYS A 831 -6.03 32.11 -15.73
CA LYS A 831 -5.24 33.26 -16.19
C LYS A 831 -4.56 33.95 -15.01
N GLY A 832 -3.23 33.86 -14.94
CA GLY A 832 -2.41 34.43 -13.86
C GLY A 832 -2.41 33.65 -12.55
N GLY A 833 -3.38 32.76 -12.32
CA GLY A 833 -3.43 31.87 -11.15
C GLY A 833 -2.65 30.57 -11.34
N LEU A 834 -2.60 30.03 -12.56
CA LEU A 834 -1.90 28.79 -12.90
C LEU A 834 -0.47 29.09 -13.38
N LYS A 835 0.53 28.44 -12.78
CA LYS A 835 1.96 28.61 -13.14
C LYS A 835 2.54 27.31 -13.70
N GLY A 836 2.96 27.33 -14.96
CA GLY A 836 3.72 26.23 -15.57
C GLY A 836 5.15 26.19 -15.02
N LYS A 837 5.63 25.00 -14.63
CA LYS A 837 6.94 24.82 -13.99
C LYS A 837 7.88 23.94 -14.79
N GLU A 838 7.41 22.76 -15.17
CA GLU A 838 8.24 21.69 -15.75
C GLU A 838 7.52 21.08 -16.95
N THR A 839 8.26 20.69 -17.98
CA THR A 839 7.72 19.99 -19.15
C THR A 839 8.04 18.50 -19.05
N TRP A 840 7.04 17.67 -19.29
CA TRP A 840 7.18 16.22 -19.45
C TRP A 840 7.92 15.95 -20.77
N ALA A 841 9.21 15.66 -20.64
CA ALA A 841 10.10 15.24 -21.72
C ALA A 841 10.38 16.28 -22.83
N VAL A 842 10.95 17.42 -22.44
CA VAL A 842 12.21 17.95 -23.02
C VAL A 842 12.96 18.56 -21.83
N MET A 843 13.94 17.85 -21.27
CA MET A 843 15.10 18.56 -20.70
C MET A 843 15.91 18.91 -21.93
N GLU A 844 15.88 20.18 -22.32
CA GLU A 844 16.64 20.69 -23.46
C GLU A 844 18.10 20.23 -23.33
N GLU A 845 18.71 20.00 -24.49
CA GLU A 845 20.16 19.96 -24.63
C GLU A 845 20.77 20.99 -23.68
N SER A 846 21.71 20.55 -22.84
CA SER A 846 22.59 21.46 -22.14
C SER A 846 23.40 22.20 -23.22
N SER A 847 22.88 23.34 -23.65
CA SER A 847 23.67 24.38 -24.28
C SER A 847 24.47 25.07 -23.16
N GLY A 848 25.77 24.76 -23.08
CA GLY A 848 26.74 25.43 -22.22
C GLY A 848 27.59 24.49 -21.40
#